data_AF-A0A935T859-F1
#
_entry.id   AF-A0A935T859-F1
#
_cell.length_a   1.000
_cell.length_b   1.000
_cell.length_c   1.000
_cell.angle_alpha   90.00
_cell.angle_beta   90.00
_cell.angle_gamma   90.00
#
_symmetry.space_group_name_H-M   'P 1'
#
loop_
_entity.id
_entity.type
_entity.pdbx_description
1 polymer ?
#
loop_
_entity_poly.entity_id
_entity_poly.type
_entity_poly.pdbx_seq_one_letter_code
_entity_poly.pdbx_strand_id
1 'polypeptide(L)'
;MSTESSPGDPPIPPQLLVHLREGRLVLFAGAGLSAQAGLPTWRSLVQDIVDATIAEAMQGEEARAELERMIEAGKWLQIADHCKVKLGPGGYARLLGERLGDTGRPVPEAHRLAVRLPFAAWITTNYDKLLERAYAEERGGLPKTLTSLDTEALGRLLFDGAPFVLKAHGDLDKPDSLVFTSRDYRDLIHGNTAFSAAFSAILLTHSVLFVGYSLSDPDFNLLLDQQLLTFRGFAPERYALMSGIGKVEEEYLWRVCQIRVIPYPEGRHEAMPAFLQRLADRLEPEVAAAPRSARAAPAAPRQARAAPALRAAAAAPPPLLLSLDWRDGAAHTTLSDGSTVLTTASGPREPWATLAAASRSLESSSARDGSLAACSKALARILGAPAVKALARAVQGQAGRPLRLELTREAERLPWELLGLASQTLAELAPMFRAPVGVSENARGLPAIGSPLRALIVGDTKSASPALALPGAAAEARAVADEIQRRGVGAVTLLLGPEATYDAVANAFEKLDPDVFHFAGHAWFDEHEAYLELADRRLTATMVRPWLTRRSPALMFLNSHYTAFIPAGVESPSAQHAETAISAGLRGRPGFSDLAMRSGVGAFVGTFSGAIDDSGARDFAVSVYRALLLGATAAAALQSSRIVAADQGSATALLYCLYGEGELRLVDGGEAT
;
A
#
# COMPACT_ATOMS: atom_id res chain seq x y z
N MET A 1 0.60 -31.77 17.08
CA MET A 1 0.19 -32.50 15.87
C MET A 1 0.01 -31.48 14.77
N SER A 2 0.74 -31.65 13.67
CA SER A 2 0.82 -30.75 12.53
C SER A 2 -0.56 -30.65 11.84
N THR A 3 -1.22 -29.50 11.91
CA THR A 3 -2.47 -29.25 11.17
C THR A 3 -2.13 -28.83 9.75
N GLU A 4 -1.81 -29.79 8.89
CA GLU A 4 -1.92 -29.58 7.44
C GLU A 4 -3.40 -29.32 7.12
N SER A 5 -3.65 -28.22 6.41
CA SER A 5 -4.99 -27.77 6.02
C SER A 5 -5.73 -28.85 5.21
N SER A 6 -6.98 -29.17 5.58
CA SER A 6 -7.77 -30.10 4.79
C SER A 6 -8.20 -29.44 3.46
N PRO A 7 -8.36 -30.21 2.37
CA PRO A 7 -8.87 -29.69 1.10
C PRO A 7 -10.26 -29.05 1.30
N GLY A 8 -10.36 -27.73 1.14
CA GLY A 8 -11.60 -26.96 1.30
C GLY A 8 -11.64 -26.03 2.51
N ASP A 9 -10.60 -26.03 3.36
CA ASP A 9 -10.49 -25.05 4.44
C ASP A 9 -10.10 -23.66 3.90
N PRO A 10 -10.76 -22.57 4.33
CA PRO A 10 -10.44 -21.23 3.87
C PRO A 10 -8.97 -20.86 4.20
N PRO A 11 -8.19 -20.29 3.28
CA PRO A 11 -6.80 -19.93 3.54
C PRO A 11 -6.71 -18.77 4.54
N ILE A 12 -5.66 -18.73 5.37
CA ILE A 12 -5.38 -17.59 6.25
C ILE A 12 -4.28 -16.74 5.61
N PRO A 13 -4.59 -15.51 5.13
CA PRO A 13 -3.58 -14.59 4.63
C PRO A 13 -2.57 -14.23 5.75
N PRO A 14 -1.25 -14.27 5.49
CA PRO A 14 -0.24 -13.93 6.50
C PRO A 14 -0.41 -12.51 7.07
N GLN A 15 -0.72 -11.54 6.20
CA GLN A 15 -0.92 -10.13 6.58
C GLN A 15 -2.12 -9.96 7.52
N LEU A 16 -3.18 -10.76 7.36
CA LEU A 16 -4.33 -10.75 8.27
C LEU A 16 -3.91 -11.13 9.69
N LEU A 17 -3.05 -12.14 9.86
CA LEU A 17 -2.51 -12.54 11.17
C LEU A 17 -1.67 -11.42 11.78
N VAL A 18 -0.85 -10.73 10.98
CA VAL A 18 -0.05 -9.58 11.44
C VAL A 18 -0.96 -8.47 11.95
N HIS A 19 -1.97 -8.06 11.17
CA HIS A 19 -2.93 -7.04 11.59
C HIS A 19 -3.69 -7.44 12.86
N LEU A 20 -4.05 -8.71 12.99
CA LEU A 20 -4.72 -9.22 14.19
C LEU A 20 -3.81 -9.18 15.42
N ARG A 21 -2.53 -9.59 15.29
CA ARG A 21 -1.53 -9.56 16.37
C ARG A 21 -1.23 -8.14 16.86
N GLU A 22 -1.16 -7.19 15.93
CA GLU A 22 -0.85 -5.80 16.25
C GLU A 22 -2.07 -5.01 16.77
N GLY A 23 -3.26 -5.62 16.82
CA GLY A 23 -4.49 -4.93 17.18
C GLY A 23 -4.89 -3.87 16.15
N ARG A 24 -4.60 -4.12 14.86
CA ARG A 24 -4.94 -3.26 13.72
C ARG A 24 -6.01 -3.89 12.81
N LEU A 25 -6.69 -4.94 13.27
CA LEU A 25 -7.78 -5.60 12.55
C LEU A 25 -9.11 -5.39 13.29
N VAL A 26 -10.11 -4.94 12.55
CA VAL A 26 -11.51 -4.82 12.99
C VAL A 26 -12.33 -5.93 12.38
N LEU A 27 -13.20 -6.55 13.16
CA LEU A 27 -14.20 -7.48 12.62
C LEU A 27 -15.41 -6.68 12.14
N PHE A 28 -15.88 -6.95 10.92
CA PHE A 28 -17.17 -6.48 10.43
C PHE A 28 -18.11 -7.68 10.28
N ALA A 29 -19.09 -7.80 11.18
CA ALA A 29 -20.02 -8.91 11.25
C ALA A 29 -21.36 -8.57 10.58
N GLY A 30 -21.75 -9.38 9.59
CA GLY A 30 -23.06 -9.32 8.97
C GLY A 30 -24.03 -10.41 9.46
N ALA A 31 -25.23 -10.44 8.88
CA ALA A 31 -26.32 -11.32 9.32
C ALA A 31 -26.00 -12.81 9.19
N GLY A 32 -25.06 -13.20 8.33
CA GLY A 32 -24.60 -14.59 8.21
C GLY A 32 -23.87 -15.11 9.45
N LEU A 33 -23.31 -14.22 10.30
CA LEU A 33 -22.76 -14.63 11.59
C LEU A 33 -23.91 -15.00 12.55
N SER A 34 -24.91 -14.12 12.67
CA SER A 34 -26.13 -14.32 13.48
C SER A 34 -27.00 -15.49 13.00
N ALA A 35 -26.95 -15.84 11.72
CA ALA A 35 -27.66 -16.99 11.15
C ALA A 35 -27.27 -18.33 11.81
N GLN A 36 -26.08 -18.43 12.40
CA GLN A 36 -25.66 -19.61 13.17
C GLN A 36 -26.46 -19.78 14.49
N ALA A 37 -27.12 -18.73 14.98
CA ALA A 37 -28.08 -18.80 16.08
C ALA A 37 -29.52 -19.08 15.60
N GLY A 38 -29.72 -19.32 14.30
CA GLY A 38 -31.03 -19.46 13.68
C GLY A 38 -31.79 -18.14 13.52
N LEU A 39 -31.07 -17.00 13.46
CA LEU A 39 -31.65 -15.70 13.10
C LEU A 39 -31.69 -15.54 11.57
N PRO A 40 -32.64 -14.76 11.02
CA PRO A 40 -32.77 -14.59 9.58
C PRO A 40 -31.60 -13.79 9.01
N THR A 41 -31.22 -14.10 7.77
CA THR A 41 -30.39 -13.19 6.96
C THR A 41 -31.21 -11.98 6.52
N TRP A 42 -30.57 -10.91 6.03
CA TRP A 42 -31.27 -9.73 5.52
C TRP A 42 -32.38 -10.08 4.51
N ARG A 43 -32.08 -10.92 3.51
CA ARG A 43 -33.07 -11.33 2.50
C ARG A 43 -34.23 -12.10 3.10
N SER A 44 -33.94 -13.03 4.02
CA SER A 44 -34.97 -13.80 4.73
C SER A 44 -35.85 -12.89 5.58
N LEU A 45 -35.26 -11.90 6.24
CA LEU A 45 -35.99 -10.95 7.08
C LEU A 45 -36.91 -10.04 6.25
N VAL A 46 -36.45 -9.53 5.11
CA VAL A 46 -37.31 -8.74 4.22
C VAL A 46 -38.47 -9.59 3.70
N GLN A 47 -38.22 -10.87 3.37
CA GLN A 47 -39.28 -11.80 2.96
C GLN A 47 -40.32 -12.01 4.09
N ASP A 48 -39.87 -12.27 5.32
CA ASP A 48 -40.76 -12.43 6.48
C ASP A 48 -41.62 -11.18 6.71
N ILE A 49 -41.04 -10.00 6.48
CA ILE A 49 -41.74 -8.71 6.60
C ILE A 49 -42.76 -8.51 5.47
N VAL A 50 -42.44 -8.90 4.25
CA VAL A 50 -43.38 -8.90 3.12
C VAL A 50 -44.57 -9.78 3.43
N ASP A 51 -44.32 -11.02 3.87
CA ASP A 51 -45.37 -11.98 4.15
C ASP A 51 -46.29 -11.50 5.28
N ALA A 52 -45.72 -10.92 6.34
CA ALA A 52 -46.50 -10.30 7.42
C ALA A 52 -47.30 -9.08 6.95
N THR A 53 -46.72 -8.23 6.09
CA THR A 53 -47.40 -7.05 5.53
C THR A 53 -48.57 -7.45 4.65
N ILE A 54 -48.40 -8.50 3.84
CA ILE A 54 -49.48 -9.09 3.03
C ILE A 54 -50.58 -9.64 3.94
N ALA A 55 -50.24 -10.34 5.01
CA ALA A 55 -51.21 -10.92 5.93
C ALA A 55 -51.98 -9.87 6.76
N GLU A 56 -51.32 -8.80 7.21
CA GLU A 56 -51.88 -7.85 8.18
C GLU A 56 -52.42 -6.56 7.55
N ALA A 57 -51.89 -6.12 6.41
CA ALA A 57 -52.07 -4.73 5.95
C ALA A 57 -52.37 -4.55 4.45
N MET A 58 -52.39 -5.62 3.65
CA MET A 58 -52.67 -5.54 2.20
C MET A 58 -53.75 -6.54 1.78
N GLN A 59 -54.89 -6.05 1.28
CA GLN A 59 -55.94 -6.88 0.69
C GLN A 59 -55.93 -6.71 -0.85
N GLY A 60 -55.61 -7.78 -1.58
CA GLY A 60 -55.70 -7.84 -3.05
C GLY A 60 -54.53 -8.57 -3.73
N GLU A 61 -54.82 -9.42 -4.72
CA GLU A 61 -53.83 -10.21 -5.48
C GLU A 61 -52.84 -9.35 -6.29
N GLU A 62 -53.25 -8.17 -6.74
CA GLU A 62 -52.43 -7.29 -7.60
C GLU A 62 -51.21 -6.71 -6.86
N ALA A 63 -51.38 -6.31 -5.61
CA ALA A 63 -50.30 -5.73 -4.81
C ALA A 63 -49.30 -6.79 -4.35
N ARG A 64 -49.76 -8.03 -4.13
CA ARG A 64 -48.90 -9.20 -3.92
C ARG A 64 -48.05 -9.49 -5.16
N ALA A 65 -48.67 -9.53 -6.35
CA ALA A 65 -47.96 -9.74 -7.60
C ALA A 65 -46.95 -8.64 -7.92
N GLU A 66 -47.18 -7.39 -7.50
CA GLU A 66 -46.19 -6.32 -7.61
C GLU A 66 -44.99 -6.53 -6.67
N LEU A 67 -45.23 -6.88 -5.40
CA LEU A 67 -44.15 -7.17 -4.45
C LEU A 67 -43.30 -8.37 -4.89
N GLU A 68 -43.93 -9.44 -5.39
CA GLU A 68 -43.23 -10.60 -5.96
C GLU A 68 -42.33 -10.19 -7.15
N ARG A 69 -42.83 -9.36 -8.08
CA ARG A 69 -42.00 -8.81 -9.18
C ARG A 69 -40.86 -7.92 -8.66
N MET A 70 -41.08 -7.15 -7.60
CA MET A 70 -40.02 -6.33 -7.00
C MET A 70 -38.94 -7.18 -6.33
N ILE A 71 -39.31 -8.31 -5.71
CA ILE A 71 -38.39 -9.29 -5.13
C ILE A 71 -37.52 -9.89 -6.24
N GLU A 72 -38.12 -10.33 -7.34
CA GLU A 72 -37.41 -10.85 -8.51
C GLU A 72 -36.45 -9.82 -9.11
N ALA A 73 -36.85 -8.53 -9.11
CA ALA A 73 -36.01 -7.42 -9.55
C ALA A 73 -34.95 -6.98 -8.52
N GLY A 74 -34.86 -7.63 -7.36
CA GLY A 74 -33.88 -7.31 -6.31
C GLY A 74 -34.11 -5.97 -5.61
N LYS A 75 -35.34 -5.44 -5.63
CA LYS A 75 -35.71 -4.12 -5.08
C LYS A 75 -35.97 -4.13 -3.57
N TRP A 76 -35.12 -4.85 -2.82
CA TRP A 76 -35.30 -5.17 -1.41
C TRP A 76 -35.50 -3.95 -0.50
N LEU A 77 -34.73 -2.87 -0.70
CA LEU A 77 -34.84 -1.66 0.12
C LEU A 77 -36.14 -0.89 -0.11
N GLN A 78 -36.69 -0.93 -1.34
CA GLN A 78 -37.95 -0.28 -1.69
C GLN A 78 -39.13 -1.05 -1.10
N ILE A 79 -39.04 -2.38 -1.13
CA ILE A 79 -40.00 -3.28 -0.48
C ILE A 79 -40.02 -3.04 1.03
N ALA A 80 -38.84 -2.97 1.66
CA ALA A 80 -38.69 -2.67 3.08
C ALA A 80 -39.35 -1.33 3.48
N ASP A 81 -39.14 -0.27 2.68
CA ASP A 81 -39.77 1.03 2.90
C ASP A 81 -41.30 0.96 2.79
N HIS A 82 -41.81 0.28 1.77
CA HIS A 82 -43.25 0.06 1.60
C HIS A 82 -43.87 -0.67 2.80
N CYS A 83 -43.22 -1.76 3.25
CA CYS A 83 -43.71 -2.57 4.36
C CYS A 83 -43.71 -1.81 5.69
N LYS A 84 -42.66 -1.03 5.98
CA LYS A 84 -42.59 -0.18 7.19
C LYS A 84 -43.74 0.83 7.22
N VAL A 85 -44.07 1.45 6.08
CA VAL A 85 -45.19 2.39 5.98
C VAL A 85 -46.54 1.70 6.22
N LYS A 86 -46.73 0.49 5.68
CA LYS A 86 -47.99 -0.26 5.80
C LYS A 86 -48.23 -0.83 7.19
N LEU A 87 -47.21 -1.40 7.82
CA LEU A 87 -47.29 -1.94 9.18
C LEU A 87 -47.35 -0.84 10.25
N GLY A 88 -46.88 0.36 9.91
CA GLY A 88 -46.71 1.46 10.85
C GLY A 88 -45.57 1.21 11.86
N PRO A 89 -45.13 2.23 12.61
CA PRO A 89 -43.97 2.13 13.49
C PRO A 89 -44.06 1.02 14.55
N GLY A 90 -45.24 0.83 15.16
CA GLY A 90 -45.45 -0.16 16.21
C GLY A 90 -45.51 -1.60 15.70
N GLY A 91 -46.22 -1.85 14.60
CA GLY A 91 -46.30 -3.19 13.99
C GLY A 91 -44.94 -3.62 13.43
N TYR A 92 -44.22 -2.68 12.83
CA TYR A 92 -42.89 -2.89 12.30
C TYR A 92 -41.85 -3.21 13.39
N ALA A 93 -41.80 -2.41 14.47
CA ALA A 93 -40.89 -2.66 15.59
C ALA A 93 -41.19 -4.00 16.30
N ARG A 94 -42.48 -4.33 16.49
CA ARG A 94 -42.92 -5.63 17.02
C ARG A 94 -42.38 -6.78 16.17
N LEU A 95 -42.56 -6.71 14.85
CA LEU A 95 -42.14 -7.76 13.93
C LEU A 95 -40.62 -7.96 13.93
N LEU A 96 -39.85 -6.87 13.92
CA LEU A 96 -38.39 -6.95 14.06
C LEU A 96 -37.99 -7.59 15.40
N GLY A 97 -38.62 -7.20 16.51
CA GLY A 97 -38.36 -7.80 17.83
C GLY A 97 -38.68 -9.30 17.88
N GLU A 98 -39.79 -9.73 17.27
CA GLU A 98 -40.19 -11.13 17.19
C GLU A 98 -39.23 -11.98 16.33
N ARG A 99 -38.75 -11.43 15.21
CA ARG A 99 -37.90 -12.16 14.26
C ARG A 99 -36.42 -12.14 14.61
N LEU A 100 -35.93 -11.05 15.20
CA LEU A 100 -34.51 -10.81 15.48
C LEU A 100 -34.15 -10.94 16.96
N GLY A 101 -35.14 -11.09 17.84
CA GLY A 101 -34.90 -11.33 19.26
C GLY A 101 -34.06 -12.60 19.49
N ASP A 102 -32.99 -12.44 20.26
CA ASP A 102 -32.03 -13.51 20.57
C ASP A 102 -32.20 -14.07 22.00
N THR A 103 -33.20 -13.60 22.74
CA THR A 103 -33.55 -14.08 24.08
C THR A 103 -33.76 -15.59 24.09
N GLY A 104 -33.01 -16.31 24.93
CA GLY A 104 -33.11 -17.76 25.06
C GLY A 104 -32.36 -18.57 23.98
N ARG A 105 -31.76 -17.92 22.97
CA ARG A 105 -30.89 -18.59 21.99
C ARG A 105 -29.47 -18.73 22.55
N PRO A 106 -28.77 -19.86 22.38
CA PRO A 106 -27.38 -19.99 22.77
C PRO A 106 -26.48 -19.11 21.88
N VAL A 107 -25.40 -18.58 22.46
CA VAL A 107 -24.37 -17.87 21.69
C VAL A 107 -23.62 -18.88 20.81
N PRO A 108 -23.59 -18.71 19.47
CA PRO A 108 -22.87 -19.61 18.59
C PRO A 108 -21.35 -19.54 18.79
N GLU A 109 -20.66 -20.65 18.54
CA GLU A 109 -19.21 -20.74 18.69
C GLU A 109 -18.46 -19.69 17.87
N ALA A 110 -18.91 -19.37 16.66
CA ALA A 110 -18.29 -18.32 15.84
C ALA A 110 -18.29 -16.94 16.53
N HIS A 111 -19.31 -16.61 17.34
CA HIS A 111 -19.34 -15.35 18.09
C HIS A 111 -18.35 -15.37 19.25
N ARG A 112 -18.26 -16.50 19.99
CA ARG A 112 -17.27 -16.70 21.06
C ARG A 112 -15.85 -16.56 20.52
N LEU A 113 -15.55 -17.22 19.41
CA LEU A 113 -14.26 -17.11 18.74
C LEU A 113 -14.00 -15.68 18.25
N ALA A 114 -15.00 -15.03 17.66
CA ALA A 114 -14.89 -13.66 17.19
C ALA A 114 -14.52 -12.69 18.31
N VAL A 115 -15.06 -12.85 19.52
CA VAL A 115 -14.70 -11.98 20.66
C VAL A 115 -13.42 -12.43 21.37
N ARG A 116 -13.06 -13.72 21.35
CA ARG A 116 -11.82 -14.22 21.94
C ARG A 116 -10.59 -13.70 21.21
N LEU A 117 -10.68 -13.57 19.89
CA LEU A 117 -9.60 -13.01 19.05
C LEU A 117 -9.34 -11.52 19.37
N PRO A 118 -8.09 -11.04 19.26
CA PRO A 118 -7.70 -9.69 19.65
C PRO A 118 -8.03 -8.63 18.59
N PHE A 119 -9.28 -8.59 18.11
CA PHE A 119 -9.73 -7.50 17.25
C PHE A 119 -9.70 -6.16 17.99
N ALA A 120 -9.40 -5.09 17.26
CA ALA A 120 -9.41 -3.72 17.76
C ALA A 120 -10.84 -3.27 18.14
N ALA A 121 -11.82 -3.70 17.33
CA ALA A 121 -13.23 -3.45 17.54
C ALA A 121 -14.08 -4.46 16.75
N TRP A 122 -15.37 -4.53 17.09
CA TRP A 122 -16.40 -5.25 16.34
C TRP A 122 -17.41 -4.27 15.79
N ILE A 123 -17.59 -4.27 14.47
CA ILE A 123 -18.62 -3.49 13.79
C ILE A 123 -19.66 -4.46 13.28
N THR A 124 -20.93 -4.12 13.38
CA THR A 124 -22.00 -4.96 12.85
C THR A 124 -23.16 -4.13 12.31
N THR A 125 -23.82 -4.70 11.31
CA THR A 125 -25.11 -4.24 10.77
C THR A 125 -26.29 -5.01 11.38
N ASN A 126 -26.03 -5.87 12.36
CA ASN A 126 -27.04 -6.72 13.00
C ASN A 126 -27.61 -6.02 14.24
N TYR A 127 -28.87 -6.30 14.53
CA TYR A 127 -29.61 -5.68 15.63
C TYR A 127 -29.59 -6.51 16.92
N ASP A 128 -29.33 -7.81 16.81
CA ASP A 128 -29.25 -8.77 17.93
C ASP A 128 -28.10 -8.47 18.91
N LYS A 129 -28.07 -9.16 20.05
CA LYS A 129 -27.07 -8.96 21.12
C LYS A 129 -26.02 -10.08 21.20
N LEU A 130 -25.85 -10.89 20.14
CA LEU A 130 -25.02 -12.09 20.22
C LEU A 130 -23.53 -11.76 20.41
N LEU A 131 -23.03 -10.66 19.84
CA LEU A 131 -21.63 -10.22 20.05
C LEU A 131 -21.39 -9.74 21.47
N GLU A 132 -22.34 -8.99 22.04
CA GLU A 132 -22.28 -8.43 23.39
C GLU A 132 -22.37 -9.55 24.43
N ARG A 133 -23.25 -10.53 24.20
CA ARG A 133 -23.38 -11.72 25.04
C ARG A 133 -22.14 -12.61 24.94
N ALA A 134 -21.61 -12.83 23.73
CA ALA A 134 -20.35 -13.54 23.56
C ALA A 134 -19.22 -12.84 24.31
N TYR A 135 -19.14 -11.50 24.21
CA TYR A 135 -18.12 -10.72 24.92
C TYR A 135 -18.25 -10.90 26.43
N ALA A 136 -19.47 -10.88 26.96
CA ALA A 136 -19.71 -11.11 28.39
C ALA A 136 -19.32 -12.53 28.84
N GLU A 137 -19.62 -13.55 28.03
CA GLU A 137 -19.25 -14.95 28.29
C GLU A 137 -17.72 -15.16 28.26
N GLU A 138 -17.01 -14.57 27.30
CA GLU A 138 -15.58 -14.84 27.04
C GLU A 138 -14.62 -13.89 27.75
N ARG A 139 -14.99 -12.61 27.93
CA ARG A 139 -14.10 -11.56 28.46
C ARG A 139 -14.53 -10.99 29.81
N GLY A 140 -15.77 -11.26 30.23
CA GLY A 140 -16.34 -10.72 31.46
C GLY A 140 -16.75 -9.24 31.33
N GLY A 141 -17.95 -8.92 31.82
CA GLY A 141 -18.54 -7.58 31.69
C GLY A 141 -19.13 -7.31 30.30
N LEU A 142 -19.70 -6.12 30.11
CA LEU A 142 -20.28 -5.71 28.83
C LEU A 142 -19.29 -4.83 28.05
N PRO A 143 -19.18 -4.98 26.72
CA PRO A 143 -18.37 -4.07 25.91
C PRO A 143 -19.01 -2.68 25.85
N LYS A 144 -18.21 -1.67 25.46
CA LYS A 144 -18.76 -0.37 25.07
C LYS A 144 -19.56 -0.58 23.78
N THR A 145 -20.88 -0.60 23.85
CA THR A 145 -21.77 -0.76 22.70
C THR A 145 -22.33 0.58 22.26
N LEU A 146 -22.15 0.91 20.98
CA LEU A 146 -22.57 2.17 20.38
C LEU A 146 -23.40 1.91 19.12
N THR A 147 -24.30 2.83 18.82
CA THR A 147 -25.07 2.93 17.59
C THR A 147 -24.63 4.15 16.80
N SER A 148 -25.14 4.29 15.58
CA SER A 148 -24.93 5.49 14.77
C SER A 148 -25.43 6.77 15.44
N LEU A 149 -26.39 6.70 16.39
CA LEU A 149 -26.94 7.87 17.08
C LEU A 149 -26.08 8.35 18.27
N ASP A 150 -25.09 7.58 18.72
CA ASP A 150 -24.27 7.91 19.90
C ASP A 150 -23.12 8.89 19.55
N THR A 151 -23.47 10.02 18.90
CA THR A 151 -22.56 11.02 18.30
C THR A 151 -21.40 11.45 19.18
N GLU A 152 -21.64 11.79 20.44
CA GLU A 152 -20.59 12.24 21.37
C GLU A 152 -19.55 11.14 21.63
N ALA A 153 -20.01 9.90 21.77
CA ALA A 153 -19.15 8.75 22.02
C ALA A 153 -18.35 8.35 20.77
N LEU A 154 -18.91 8.54 19.57
CA LEU A 154 -18.22 8.29 18.29
C LEU A 154 -16.98 9.17 18.12
N GLY A 155 -17.01 10.43 18.60
CA GLY A 155 -15.86 11.35 18.50
C GLY A 155 -14.63 10.92 19.31
N ARG A 156 -14.81 10.08 20.34
CA ARG A 156 -13.73 9.56 21.20
C ARG A 156 -13.40 8.09 20.93
N LEU A 157 -14.11 7.48 19.98
CA LEU A 157 -14.13 6.04 19.77
C LEU A 157 -12.73 5.42 19.59
N LEU A 158 -11.91 6.04 18.73
CA LEU A 158 -10.55 5.60 18.45
C LEU A 158 -9.53 6.10 19.48
N PHE A 159 -9.87 7.15 20.25
CA PHE A 159 -8.96 7.75 21.23
C PHE A 159 -8.92 6.97 22.55
N ASP A 160 -10.06 6.47 23.01
CA ASP A 160 -10.17 5.81 24.32
C ASP A 160 -9.39 4.47 24.37
N GLY A 161 -9.03 3.89 23.22
CA GLY A 161 -8.20 2.67 23.10
C GLY A 161 -8.85 1.39 23.64
N ALA A 162 -10.09 1.47 24.12
CA ALA A 162 -10.87 0.35 24.63
C ALA A 162 -11.65 -0.34 23.49
N PRO A 163 -11.77 -1.67 23.51
CA PRO A 163 -12.54 -2.39 22.52
C PRO A 163 -14.04 -2.06 22.64
N PHE A 164 -14.70 -1.95 21.49
CA PHE A 164 -16.11 -1.55 21.41
C PHE A 164 -16.87 -2.38 20.38
N VAL A 165 -18.20 -2.39 20.52
CA VAL A 165 -19.14 -2.90 19.52
C VAL A 165 -19.87 -1.72 18.90
N LEU A 166 -19.72 -1.51 17.59
CA LEU A 166 -20.44 -0.48 16.83
C LEU A 166 -21.54 -1.14 16.00
N LYS A 167 -22.79 -0.96 16.42
CA LYS A 167 -24.00 -1.44 15.73
C LYS A 167 -24.46 -0.34 14.78
N ALA A 168 -23.92 -0.36 13.57
CA ALA A 168 -24.11 0.73 12.62
C ALA A 168 -25.57 0.88 12.17
N HIS A 169 -26.32 -0.21 12.11
CA HIS A 169 -27.75 -0.19 11.81
C HIS A 169 -28.65 -0.07 13.03
N GLY A 170 -28.07 0.15 14.21
CA GLY A 170 -28.83 0.33 15.44
C GLY A 170 -29.03 -0.94 16.26
N ASP A 171 -29.85 -0.81 17.29
CA ASP A 171 -30.10 -1.82 18.31
C ASP A 171 -31.61 -2.01 18.51
N LEU A 172 -32.06 -3.25 18.71
CA LEU A 172 -33.48 -3.55 18.99
C LEU A 172 -34.00 -2.83 20.25
N ASP A 173 -33.14 -2.57 21.23
CA ASP A 173 -33.49 -1.82 22.44
C ASP A 173 -33.60 -0.30 22.21
N LYS A 174 -33.09 0.19 21.07
CA LYS A 174 -33.12 1.60 20.66
C LYS A 174 -33.84 1.73 19.31
N PRO A 175 -35.18 1.63 19.27
CA PRO A 175 -35.94 1.61 18.00
C PRO A 175 -35.66 2.78 17.06
N ASP A 176 -35.38 3.97 17.60
CA ASP A 176 -35.06 5.17 16.82
C ASP A 176 -33.72 5.07 16.06
N SER A 177 -32.83 4.15 16.47
CA SER A 177 -31.53 3.92 15.83
C SER A 177 -31.59 2.94 14.65
N LEU A 178 -32.73 2.29 14.41
CA LEU A 178 -32.86 1.21 13.44
C LEU A 178 -32.77 1.72 12.01
N VAL A 179 -31.78 1.22 11.28
CA VAL A 179 -31.58 1.49 9.85
C VAL A 179 -32.06 0.30 9.05
N PHE A 180 -33.10 0.48 8.24
CA PHE A 180 -33.68 -0.63 7.46
C PHE A 180 -34.26 -0.22 6.11
N THR A 181 -34.84 0.98 5.99
CA THR A 181 -35.44 1.42 4.72
C THR A 181 -34.52 2.33 3.92
N SER A 182 -34.81 2.49 2.63
CA SER A 182 -34.06 3.42 1.76
C SER A 182 -33.91 4.83 2.33
N ARG A 183 -34.86 5.29 3.16
CA ARG A 183 -34.75 6.58 3.85
C ARG A 183 -33.75 6.51 5.00
N ASP A 184 -33.88 5.52 5.88
CA ASP A 184 -32.99 5.37 7.04
C ASP A 184 -31.52 5.24 6.59
N TYR A 185 -31.28 4.47 5.52
CA TYR A 185 -29.99 4.28 4.87
C TYR A 185 -29.39 5.61 4.36
N ARG A 186 -30.17 6.39 3.61
CA ARG A 186 -29.77 7.73 3.15
C ARG A 186 -29.43 8.66 4.33
N ASP A 187 -30.25 8.65 5.37
CA ASP A 187 -30.06 9.51 6.54
C ASP A 187 -28.82 9.09 7.35
N LEU A 188 -28.50 7.80 7.39
CA LEU A 188 -27.27 7.29 8.01
C LEU A 188 -26.00 7.83 7.31
N ILE A 189 -25.91 7.79 5.98
CA ILE A 189 -24.69 8.27 5.31
C ILE A 189 -24.64 9.79 5.21
N HIS A 190 -25.73 10.38 4.70
CA HIS A 190 -25.74 11.78 4.29
C HIS A 190 -26.23 12.71 5.40
N GLY A 191 -27.07 12.21 6.30
CA GLY A 191 -27.58 12.96 7.44
C GLY A 191 -26.68 12.87 8.67
N ASN A 192 -26.00 11.73 8.88
CA ASN A 192 -25.18 11.49 10.07
C ASN A 192 -23.67 11.63 9.79
N THR A 193 -23.22 12.89 9.73
CA THR A 193 -21.81 13.23 9.50
C THR A 193 -20.87 12.69 10.57
N ALA A 194 -21.33 12.55 11.81
CA ALA A 194 -20.53 12.01 12.91
C ALA A 194 -20.24 10.52 12.71
N PHE A 195 -21.24 9.72 12.36
CA PHE A 195 -21.07 8.32 12.01
C PHE A 195 -20.15 8.16 10.79
N SER A 196 -20.43 8.88 9.70
CA SER A 196 -19.61 8.82 8.48
C SER A 196 -18.14 9.17 8.73
N ALA A 197 -17.86 10.18 9.57
CA ALA A 197 -16.50 10.54 9.96
C ALA A 197 -15.82 9.49 10.83
N ALA A 198 -16.51 8.97 11.85
CA ALA A 198 -15.97 7.94 12.74
C ALA A 198 -15.71 6.63 11.99
N PHE A 199 -16.65 6.18 11.17
CA PHE A 199 -16.50 4.99 10.35
C PHE A 199 -15.38 5.14 9.32
N SER A 200 -15.31 6.29 8.65
CA SER A 200 -14.18 6.64 7.77
C SER A 200 -12.84 6.57 8.49
N ALA A 201 -12.75 7.10 9.71
CA ALA A 201 -11.54 7.03 10.51
C ALA A 201 -11.15 5.58 10.86
N ILE A 202 -12.13 4.72 11.18
CA ILE A 202 -11.87 3.29 11.40
C ILE A 202 -11.30 2.65 10.14
N LEU A 203 -11.94 2.87 8.98
CA LEU A 203 -11.50 2.33 7.68
C LEU A 203 -10.12 2.83 7.25
N LEU A 204 -9.68 3.99 7.74
CA LEU A 204 -8.36 4.56 7.46
C LEU A 204 -7.25 4.06 8.39
N THR A 205 -7.61 3.69 9.61
CA THR A 205 -6.64 3.35 10.67
C THR A 205 -6.50 1.85 10.88
N HIS A 206 -7.48 1.06 10.45
CA HIS A 206 -7.53 -0.38 10.68
C HIS A 206 -7.83 -1.14 9.40
N SER A 207 -7.27 -2.34 9.28
CA SER A 207 -7.74 -3.34 8.33
C SER A 207 -9.09 -3.91 8.78
N VAL A 208 -9.87 -4.41 7.83
CA VAL A 208 -11.21 -4.95 8.10
C VAL A 208 -11.29 -6.41 7.66
N LEU A 209 -11.88 -7.26 8.50
CA LEU A 209 -12.29 -8.62 8.16
C LEU A 209 -13.82 -8.72 8.19
N PHE A 210 -14.43 -8.84 7.00
CA PHE A 210 -15.85 -9.07 6.83
C PHE A 210 -16.18 -10.55 7.05
N VAL A 211 -17.12 -10.85 7.96
CA VAL A 211 -17.58 -12.20 8.28
C VAL A 211 -19.10 -12.23 8.31
N GLY A 212 -19.69 -13.16 7.54
CA GLY A 212 -21.15 -13.27 7.42
C GLY A 212 -21.80 -12.04 6.77
N TYR A 213 -21.03 -11.22 6.07
CA TYR A 213 -21.48 -10.00 5.41
C TYR A 213 -21.43 -10.17 3.89
N SER A 214 -22.52 -9.85 3.19
CA SER A 214 -22.65 -10.13 1.76
C SER A 214 -22.07 -9.05 0.85
N LEU A 215 -21.53 -7.96 1.40
CA LEU A 215 -21.05 -6.78 0.65
C LEU A 215 -22.11 -6.19 -0.29
N SER A 216 -23.39 -6.50 -0.08
CA SER A 216 -24.49 -6.03 -0.92
C SER A 216 -25.14 -4.75 -0.40
N ASP A 217 -24.61 -4.21 0.70
CA ASP A 217 -25.10 -2.98 1.28
C ASP A 217 -24.54 -1.78 0.47
N PRO A 218 -25.39 -1.05 -0.26
CA PRO A 218 -24.94 0.02 -1.14
C PRO A 218 -24.20 1.13 -0.37
N ASP A 219 -24.53 1.30 0.90
CA ASP A 219 -24.15 2.47 1.67
C ASP A 219 -22.78 2.33 2.30
N PHE A 220 -22.50 1.14 2.83
CA PHE A 220 -21.13 0.79 3.24
C PHE A 220 -20.19 0.74 2.05
N ASN A 221 -20.65 0.24 0.90
CA ASN A 221 -19.87 0.25 -0.32
C ASN A 221 -19.54 1.69 -0.75
N LEU A 222 -20.48 2.63 -0.63
CA LEU A 222 -20.20 4.04 -0.91
C LEU A 222 -19.10 4.62 0.00
N LEU A 223 -19.13 4.35 1.31
CA LEU A 223 -18.08 4.81 2.23
C LEU A 223 -16.73 4.14 1.93
N LEU A 224 -16.73 2.85 1.60
CA LEU A 224 -15.52 2.13 1.19
C LEU A 224 -14.93 2.68 -0.10
N ASP A 225 -15.77 2.98 -1.09
CA ASP A 225 -15.39 3.53 -2.40
C ASP A 225 -14.89 4.97 -2.28
N GLN A 226 -15.54 5.80 -1.47
CA GLN A 226 -15.09 7.16 -1.17
C GLN A 226 -13.66 7.15 -0.62
N GLN A 227 -13.35 6.23 0.30
CA GLN A 227 -11.98 6.07 0.82
C GLN A 227 -10.99 5.72 -0.30
N LEU A 228 -11.35 4.78 -1.19
CA LEU A 228 -10.48 4.41 -2.31
C LEU A 228 -10.27 5.57 -3.28
N LEU A 229 -11.30 6.36 -3.56
CA LEU A 229 -11.21 7.53 -4.43
C LEU A 229 -10.37 8.64 -3.80
N THR A 230 -10.68 9.03 -2.56
CA THR A 230 -10.00 10.11 -1.83
C THR A 230 -8.52 9.81 -1.66
N PHE A 231 -8.17 8.57 -1.30
CA PHE A 231 -6.80 8.15 -1.03
C PHE A 231 -6.17 7.39 -2.20
N ARG A 232 -6.76 7.44 -3.40
CA ARG A 232 -6.23 6.86 -4.65
C ARG A 232 -5.81 5.39 -4.50
N GLY A 233 -6.60 4.60 -3.78
CA GLY A 233 -6.33 3.19 -3.50
C GLY A 233 -5.29 2.92 -2.40
N PHE A 234 -4.80 3.94 -1.69
CA PHE A 234 -3.87 3.78 -0.57
C PHE A 234 -4.59 3.59 0.78
N ALA A 235 -5.56 2.70 0.84
CA ALA A 235 -6.26 2.35 2.08
C ALA A 235 -5.61 1.13 2.78
N PRO A 236 -5.92 0.88 4.07
CA PRO A 236 -5.65 -0.39 4.74
C PRO A 236 -6.33 -1.57 4.04
N GLU A 237 -5.73 -2.76 4.17
CA GLU A 237 -6.26 -3.97 3.51
C GLU A 237 -7.61 -4.41 4.09
N ARG A 238 -8.45 -4.96 3.22
CA ARG A 238 -9.79 -5.47 3.54
C ARG A 238 -9.88 -6.93 3.13
N TYR A 239 -10.51 -7.73 3.97
CA TYR A 239 -10.64 -9.17 3.81
C TYR A 239 -12.11 -9.56 3.93
N ALA A 240 -12.59 -10.51 3.14
CA ALA A 240 -13.95 -11.01 3.26
C ALA A 240 -14.02 -12.53 3.22
N LEU A 241 -14.54 -13.16 4.27
CA LEU A 241 -14.78 -14.59 4.32
C LEU A 241 -16.13 -14.92 3.64
N MET A 242 -16.09 -15.49 2.44
CA MET A 242 -17.27 -15.63 1.57
C MET A 242 -17.47 -17.06 1.06
N SER A 243 -18.75 -17.46 1.00
CA SER A 243 -19.22 -18.79 0.57
C SER A 243 -19.49 -18.80 -0.94
N GLY A 244 -19.02 -19.82 -1.65
CA GLY A 244 -19.49 -20.12 -3.02
C GLY A 244 -19.15 -19.07 -4.08
N ILE A 245 -18.22 -18.15 -3.80
CA ILE A 245 -17.89 -17.05 -4.70
C ILE A 245 -17.12 -17.53 -5.94
N GLY A 246 -17.58 -17.11 -7.11
CA GLY A 246 -16.94 -17.43 -8.38
C GLY A 246 -15.71 -16.56 -8.65
N LYS A 247 -14.80 -17.04 -9.51
CA LYS A 247 -13.54 -16.34 -9.84
C LYS A 247 -13.74 -14.92 -10.37
N VAL A 248 -14.78 -14.71 -11.19
CA VAL A 248 -15.11 -13.40 -11.76
C VAL A 248 -15.49 -12.38 -10.67
N GLU A 249 -16.27 -12.81 -9.69
CA GLU A 249 -16.70 -11.95 -8.58
C GLU A 249 -15.53 -11.67 -7.61
N GLU A 250 -14.72 -12.70 -7.33
CA GLU A 250 -13.48 -12.56 -6.55
C GLU A 250 -12.51 -11.53 -7.18
N GLU A 251 -12.29 -11.61 -8.49
CA GLU A 251 -11.46 -10.65 -9.23
C GLU A 251 -12.05 -9.24 -9.22
N TYR A 252 -13.38 -9.11 -9.34
CA TYR A 252 -14.06 -7.82 -9.25
C TYR A 252 -13.87 -7.18 -7.88
N LEU A 253 -14.11 -7.92 -6.80
CA LEU A 253 -13.96 -7.43 -5.43
C LEU A 253 -12.52 -7.01 -5.14
N TRP A 254 -11.54 -7.74 -5.66
CA TRP A 254 -10.13 -7.33 -5.54
C TRP A 254 -9.83 -6.07 -6.34
N ARG A 255 -10.18 -6.03 -7.63
CA ARG A 255 -9.78 -4.95 -8.55
C ARG A 255 -10.48 -3.63 -8.25
N VAL A 256 -11.76 -3.68 -7.90
CA VAL A 256 -12.62 -2.49 -7.76
C VAL A 256 -12.74 -2.10 -6.30
N CYS A 257 -13.04 -3.05 -5.42
CA CYS A 257 -13.32 -2.77 -4.01
C CYS A 257 -12.07 -2.88 -3.10
N GLN A 258 -10.95 -3.36 -3.63
CA GLN A 258 -9.72 -3.71 -2.88
C GLN A 258 -10.00 -4.65 -1.70
N ILE A 259 -10.88 -5.64 -1.92
CA ILE A 259 -11.23 -6.66 -0.92
C ILE A 259 -10.60 -7.99 -1.33
N ARG A 260 -9.74 -8.52 -0.46
CA ARG A 260 -9.19 -9.88 -0.60
C ARG A 260 -10.22 -10.90 -0.11
N VAL A 261 -10.74 -11.70 -1.01
CA VAL A 261 -11.70 -12.74 -0.67
C VAL A 261 -10.97 -13.94 -0.07
N ILE A 262 -11.53 -14.49 1.00
CA ILE A 262 -11.14 -15.75 1.62
C ILE A 262 -12.30 -16.71 1.34
N PRO A 263 -12.24 -17.50 0.24
CA PRO A 263 -13.37 -18.31 -0.19
C PRO A 263 -13.49 -19.58 0.65
N TYR A 264 -14.72 -20.04 0.85
CA TYR A 264 -15.05 -21.40 1.31
C TYR A 264 -16.22 -21.98 0.50
N PRO A 265 -16.37 -23.33 0.45
CA PRO A 265 -17.40 -23.97 -0.37
C PRO A 265 -18.82 -23.54 -0.03
N GLU A 266 -19.69 -23.49 -1.04
CA GLU A 266 -21.09 -23.12 -0.86
C GLU A 266 -21.81 -24.06 0.11
N GLY A 267 -22.63 -23.48 1.01
CA GLY A 267 -23.40 -24.23 2.00
C GLY A 267 -22.58 -24.78 3.17
N ARG A 268 -21.25 -24.68 3.15
CA ARG A 268 -20.36 -25.16 4.24
C ARG A 268 -20.08 -24.08 5.28
N HIS A 269 -21.13 -23.56 5.91
CA HIS A 269 -21.00 -22.46 6.86
C HIS A 269 -20.26 -22.83 8.16
N GLU A 270 -20.07 -24.13 8.43
CA GLU A 270 -19.17 -24.64 9.48
C GLU A 270 -17.69 -24.23 9.26
N ALA A 271 -17.31 -23.87 8.03
CA ALA A 271 -15.99 -23.33 7.73
C ALA A 271 -15.72 -21.98 8.43
N MET A 272 -16.76 -21.23 8.82
CA MET A 272 -16.62 -19.95 9.50
C MET A 272 -16.06 -20.08 10.92
N PRO A 273 -16.69 -20.84 11.85
CA PRO A 273 -16.08 -21.09 13.16
C PRO A 273 -14.73 -21.81 13.03
N ALA A 274 -14.57 -22.73 12.08
CA ALA A 274 -13.28 -23.40 11.83
C ALA A 274 -12.17 -22.42 11.40
N PHE A 275 -12.49 -21.41 10.59
CA PHE A 275 -11.56 -20.34 10.22
C PHE A 275 -11.14 -19.50 11.43
N LEU A 276 -12.10 -19.04 12.23
CA LEU A 276 -11.81 -18.25 13.43
C LEU A 276 -11.01 -19.05 14.48
N GLN A 277 -11.29 -20.35 14.62
CA GLN A 277 -10.52 -21.23 15.50
C GLN A 277 -9.08 -21.37 15.00
N ARG A 278 -8.86 -21.60 13.70
CA ARG A 278 -7.49 -21.66 13.15
C ARG A 278 -6.74 -20.33 13.25
N LEU A 279 -7.44 -19.19 13.23
CA LEU A 279 -6.82 -17.90 13.58
C LEU A 279 -6.34 -17.91 15.03
N ALA A 280 -7.18 -18.37 15.98
CA ALA A 280 -6.81 -18.47 17.39
C ALA A 280 -5.63 -19.44 17.60
N ASP A 281 -5.65 -20.61 16.97
CA ASP A 281 -4.61 -21.63 17.06
C ASP A 281 -3.25 -21.13 16.53
N ARG A 282 -3.23 -20.14 15.64
CA ARG A 282 -2.00 -19.51 15.14
C ARG A 282 -1.51 -18.34 15.99
N LEU A 283 -2.32 -17.88 16.94
CA LEU A 283 -1.93 -16.89 17.94
C LEU A 283 -1.33 -17.55 19.18
N GLU A 284 -1.80 -18.74 19.58
CA GLU A 284 -1.33 -19.43 20.79
C GLU A 284 0.13 -19.93 20.80
N PRO A 285 0.77 -20.35 19.68
CA PRO A 285 2.11 -20.96 19.72
C PRO A 285 3.23 -20.00 20.16
N GLU A 286 3.03 -18.68 20.06
CA GLU A 286 4.04 -17.67 20.45
C GLU A 286 3.77 -17.01 21.81
N VAL A 287 2.57 -17.17 22.38
CA VAL A 287 2.23 -16.57 23.70
C VAL A 287 2.85 -17.35 24.87
N ALA A 288 3.21 -18.61 24.66
CA ALA A 288 3.90 -19.42 25.66
C ALA A 288 5.38 -19.02 25.89
N ALA A 289 5.97 -18.15 25.04
CA ALA A 289 7.38 -17.77 25.11
C ALA A 289 7.65 -16.36 25.67
N ALA A 290 6.62 -15.59 26.07
CA ALA A 290 6.84 -14.27 26.66
C ALA A 290 5.91 -14.06 27.87
N PRO A 291 6.45 -13.76 29.08
CA PRO A 291 5.62 -13.42 30.21
C PRO A 291 4.84 -12.14 29.88
N ARG A 292 3.51 -12.25 29.92
CA ARG A 292 2.57 -11.14 29.78
C ARG A 292 2.82 -10.11 30.89
N SER A 293 3.66 -9.11 30.64
CA SER A 293 3.60 -7.87 31.41
C SER A 293 2.33 -7.14 30.98
N ALA A 294 1.47 -6.81 31.94
CA ALA A 294 0.34 -5.91 31.74
C ALA A 294 0.80 -4.72 30.88
N ARG A 295 0.07 -4.47 29.79
CA ARG A 295 0.24 -3.27 28.96
C ARG A 295 0.01 -2.08 29.88
N ALA A 296 1.09 -1.50 30.39
CA ALA A 296 1.05 -0.16 30.95
C ALA A 296 0.46 0.75 29.86
N ALA A 297 -0.34 1.73 30.27
CA ALA A 297 -0.75 2.85 29.42
C ALA A 297 0.44 3.28 28.54
N PRO A 298 0.22 3.66 27.27
CA PRO A 298 1.32 4.01 26.36
C PRO A 298 2.24 4.93 27.14
N ALA A 299 3.47 4.44 27.39
CA ALA A 299 4.44 5.21 28.13
C ALA A 299 4.48 6.56 27.42
N ALA A 300 4.21 7.64 28.18
CA ALA A 300 4.33 9.02 27.70
C ALA A 300 5.56 9.04 26.78
N PRO A 301 5.41 9.52 25.53
CA PRO A 301 6.28 9.20 24.42
C PRO A 301 7.68 9.16 24.97
N ARG A 302 8.25 7.94 25.08
CA ARG A 302 9.59 7.73 25.61
C ARG A 302 10.38 8.77 24.85
N GLN A 303 10.83 9.84 25.54
CA GLN A 303 11.36 11.01 24.87
C GLN A 303 12.33 10.41 23.87
N ALA A 304 11.99 10.50 22.57
CA ALA A 304 12.94 10.19 21.55
C ALA A 304 14.10 11.05 21.98
N ARG A 305 15.17 10.42 22.47
CA ARG A 305 16.36 11.14 22.90
C ARG A 305 16.58 12.04 21.71
N ALA A 306 16.34 13.35 21.89
CA ALA A 306 16.29 14.25 20.76
C ALA A 306 17.55 13.92 19.99
N ALA A 307 17.39 13.44 18.75
CA ALA A 307 18.53 13.18 17.89
C ALA A 307 19.40 14.42 18.08
N PRO A 308 20.64 14.28 18.59
CA PRO A 308 21.39 15.41 19.12
C PRO A 308 21.28 16.49 18.07
N ALA A 309 20.60 17.59 18.43
CA ALA A 309 20.13 18.58 17.48
C ALA A 309 21.26 18.78 16.49
N LEU A 310 21.03 18.31 15.25
CA LEU A 310 22.04 18.23 14.20
C LEU A 310 22.79 19.54 14.31
N ARG A 311 24.03 19.48 14.81
CA ARG A 311 24.83 20.68 15.05
C ARG A 311 24.71 21.42 13.74
N ALA A 312 24.18 22.64 13.79
CA ALA A 312 23.96 23.47 12.62
C ALA A 312 25.32 23.68 11.95
N ALA A 313 25.72 22.72 11.11
CA ALA A 313 26.69 22.89 10.07
C ALA A 313 26.16 24.09 9.28
N ALA A 314 27.03 25.08 9.07
CA ALA A 314 26.68 26.30 8.35
C ALA A 314 25.76 25.95 7.18
N ALA A 315 24.52 26.46 7.21
CA ALA A 315 23.44 25.98 6.36
C ALA A 315 23.92 25.97 4.90
N ALA A 316 24.14 24.76 4.36
CA ALA A 316 24.47 24.61 2.96
C ALA A 316 23.35 25.30 2.14
N PRO A 317 23.70 26.00 1.05
CA PRO A 317 22.69 26.64 0.23
C PRO A 317 21.68 25.58 -0.23
N PRO A 318 20.37 25.88 -0.23
CA PRO A 318 19.33 24.91 -0.60
C PRO A 318 19.59 24.35 -2.01
N PRO A 319 19.07 23.20 -2.41
CA PRO A 319 19.29 22.70 -3.78
C PRO A 319 18.78 23.71 -4.84
N LEU A 320 19.39 23.69 -6.02
CA LEU A 320 18.77 24.25 -7.22
C LEU A 320 17.47 23.49 -7.48
N LEU A 321 16.41 24.19 -7.86
CA LEU A 321 15.11 23.59 -8.14
C LEU A 321 14.78 23.72 -9.62
N LEU A 322 14.55 22.57 -10.28
CA LEU A 322 14.01 22.50 -11.63
C LEU A 322 12.61 21.88 -11.58
N SER A 323 11.59 22.72 -11.65
CA SER A 323 10.19 22.28 -11.72
C SER A 323 9.75 22.14 -13.18
N LEU A 324 9.26 20.96 -13.54
CA LEU A 324 8.79 20.62 -14.89
C LEU A 324 7.32 20.19 -14.85
N ASP A 325 6.48 21.01 -15.48
CA ASP A 325 5.05 20.77 -15.65
C ASP A 325 4.75 20.49 -17.12
N TRP A 326 4.19 19.31 -17.41
CA TRP A 326 3.75 18.95 -18.75
C TRP A 326 2.26 19.28 -18.92
N ARG A 327 1.96 20.32 -19.71
CA ARG A 327 0.58 20.73 -20.04
C ARG A 327 0.51 21.29 -21.45
N ASP A 328 -0.66 21.20 -22.08
CA ASP A 328 -0.91 21.71 -23.44
C ASP A 328 0.10 21.25 -24.51
N GLY A 329 0.67 20.06 -24.34
CA GLY A 329 1.66 19.47 -25.24
C GLY A 329 3.05 20.09 -25.17
N ALA A 330 3.37 20.87 -24.14
CA ALA A 330 4.69 21.47 -23.94
C ALA A 330 5.19 21.28 -22.50
N ALA A 331 6.52 21.30 -22.32
CA ALA A 331 7.14 21.32 -21.01
C ALA A 331 7.27 22.77 -20.52
N HIS A 332 6.61 23.10 -19.42
CA HIS A 332 6.75 24.36 -18.72
C HIS A 332 7.79 24.19 -17.62
N THR A 333 8.85 25.00 -17.70
CA THR A 333 10.03 24.90 -16.86
C THR A 333 10.13 26.12 -15.95
N THR A 334 10.33 25.89 -14.67
CA THR A 334 10.75 26.91 -13.71
C THR A 334 12.06 26.47 -13.08
N LEU A 335 13.10 27.29 -13.22
CA LEU A 335 14.39 27.10 -12.57
C LEU A 335 14.53 28.13 -11.45
N SER A 336 14.87 27.68 -10.25
CA SER A 336 15.03 28.49 -9.06
C SER A 336 16.31 28.11 -8.32
N ASP A 337 16.91 29.05 -7.61
CA ASP A 337 17.99 28.78 -6.67
C ASP A 337 17.49 28.51 -5.24
N GLY A 338 16.23 28.16 -5.09
CA GLY A 338 15.56 27.95 -3.81
C GLY A 338 15.08 29.25 -3.14
N SER A 339 15.53 30.42 -3.58
CA SER A 339 15.08 31.73 -3.07
C SER A 339 14.48 32.62 -4.16
N THR A 340 15.04 32.56 -5.37
CA THR A 340 14.65 33.37 -6.53
C THR A 340 14.48 32.52 -7.77
N VAL A 341 13.50 32.90 -8.59
CA VAL A 341 13.29 32.27 -9.89
C VAL A 341 14.33 32.81 -10.87
N LEU A 342 15.21 31.93 -11.34
CA LEU A 342 16.26 32.23 -12.30
C LEU A 342 15.72 32.27 -13.73
N THR A 343 14.80 31.37 -14.07
CA THR A 343 14.14 31.38 -15.37
C THR A 343 12.77 30.72 -15.31
N THR A 344 11.86 31.21 -16.15
CA THR A 344 10.63 30.52 -16.52
C THR A 344 10.57 30.44 -18.04
N ALA A 345 10.38 29.25 -18.57
CA ALA A 345 10.33 29.02 -20.00
C ALA A 345 9.28 27.95 -20.35
N SER A 346 8.79 27.99 -21.58
CA SER A 346 7.95 26.94 -22.12
C SER A 346 8.63 26.38 -23.36
N GLY A 347 8.74 25.07 -23.41
CA GLY A 347 9.24 24.34 -24.57
C GLY A 347 8.33 24.46 -25.78
N PRO A 348 8.79 24.01 -26.96
CA PRO A 348 7.92 23.86 -28.12
C PRO A 348 6.82 22.83 -27.84
N ARG A 349 5.69 22.98 -28.53
CA ARG A 349 4.65 21.94 -28.54
C ARG A 349 5.16 20.71 -29.28
N GLU A 350 5.19 19.57 -28.60
CA GLU A 350 5.69 18.31 -29.13
C GLU A 350 4.67 17.20 -28.85
N PRO A 351 4.30 16.38 -29.86
CA PRO A 351 3.45 15.21 -29.63
C PRO A 351 4.13 14.23 -28.67
N TRP A 352 3.39 13.75 -27.67
CA TRP A 352 3.88 12.76 -26.70
C TRP A 352 4.45 11.49 -27.38
N ALA A 353 3.89 11.11 -28.53
CA ALA A 353 4.35 9.99 -29.34
C ALA A 353 5.82 10.12 -29.80
N THR A 354 6.29 11.34 -30.07
CA THR A 354 7.67 11.59 -30.48
C THR A 354 8.66 11.35 -29.33
N LEU A 355 8.20 11.56 -28.08
CA LEU A 355 8.99 11.32 -26.86
C LEU A 355 9.05 9.85 -26.49
N ALA A 356 7.91 9.19 -26.67
CA ALA A 356 7.82 7.74 -26.59
C ALA A 356 8.82 7.06 -27.56
N ALA A 357 8.98 7.61 -28.77
CA ALA A 357 9.93 7.08 -29.75
C ALA A 357 11.40 7.24 -29.33
N ALA A 358 11.78 8.36 -28.72
CA ALA A 358 13.15 8.58 -28.28
C ALA A 358 13.55 7.63 -27.13
N SER A 359 12.64 7.39 -26.18
CA SER A 359 12.94 6.51 -25.04
C SER A 359 12.97 5.03 -25.43
N ARG A 360 12.20 4.59 -26.45
CA ARG A 360 12.32 3.23 -27.03
C ARG A 360 13.72 2.88 -27.50
N SER A 361 14.47 3.86 -28.00
CA SER A 361 15.84 3.61 -28.49
C SER A 361 16.84 3.22 -27.39
N LEU A 362 16.46 3.43 -26.11
CA LEU A 362 17.27 3.05 -24.95
C LEU A 362 17.18 1.54 -24.62
N GLU A 363 16.31 0.78 -25.29
CA GLU A 363 16.10 -0.65 -25.01
C GLU A 363 17.09 -1.57 -25.75
N SER A 364 17.84 -1.07 -26.72
CA SER A 364 18.82 -1.89 -27.41
C SER A 364 20.07 -2.09 -26.52
N SER A 365 20.50 -3.35 -26.36
CA SER A 365 21.73 -3.74 -25.68
C SER A 365 23.01 -3.14 -26.30
N SER A 366 22.87 -2.49 -27.45
CA SER A 366 23.88 -1.69 -28.12
C SER A 366 23.84 -0.21 -27.71
N ALA A 367 23.66 0.10 -26.43
CA ALA A 367 23.69 1.46 -25.87
C ALA A 367 25.09 2.14 -25.96
N ARG A 368 25.83 1.86 -27.03
CA ARG A 368 27.01 2.60 -27.49
C ARG A 368 26.53 3.91 -28.08
N ASP A 369 26.72 5.00 -27.33
CA ASP A 369 26.69 6.44 -27.65
C ASP A 369 25.50 7.02 -28.45
N GLY A 370 25.05 6.40 -29.54
CA GLY A 370 24.03 6.92 -30.45
C GLY A 370 22.63 7.04 -29.84
N SER A 371 22.15 6.04 -29.10
CA SER A 371 20.82 6.07 -28.47
C SER A 371 20.73 7.08 -27.31
N LEU A 372 21.78 7.18 -26.50
CA LEU A 372 21.86 8.15 -25.40
C LEU A 372 21.90 9.58 -25.95
N ALA A 373 22.70 9.84 -26.98
CA ALA A 373 22.75 11.14 -27.65
C ALA A 373 21.40 11.52 -28.28
N ALA A 374 20.69 10.56 -28.89
CA ALA A 374 19.36 10.80 -29.45
C ALA A 374 18.33 11.15 -28.38
N CYS A 375 18.32 10.42 -27.25
CA CYS A 375 17.45 10.72 -26.11
C CYS A 375 17.76 12.10 -25.52
N SER A 376 19.04 12.38 -25.28
CA SER A 376 19.54 13.66 -24.78
C SER A 376 19.10 14.84 -25.65
N LYS A 377 19.23 14.71 -26.98
CA LYS A 377 18.77 15.71 -27.95
C LYS A 377 17.26 15.91 -27.91
N ALA A 378 16.49 14.83 -27.73
CA ALA A 378 15.04 14.91 -27.59
C ALA A 378 14.64 15.68 -26.32
N LEU A 379 15.26 15.39 -25.17
CA LEU A 379 15.02 16.09 -23.91
C LEU A 379 15.37 17.57 -24.00
N ALA A 380 16.50 17.92 -24.64
CA ALA A 380 16.89 19.32 -24.85
C ALA A 380 15.89 20.09 -25.73
N ARG A 381 15.34 19.43 -26.76
CA ARG A 381 14.30 20.00 -27.63
C ARG A 381 13.00 20.24 -26.86
N ILE A 382 12.57 19.29 -26.01
CA ILE A 382 11.39 19.43 -25.14
C ILE A 382 11.53 20.63 -24.21
N LEU A 383 12.66 20.72 -23.53
CA LEU A 383 12.87 21.75 -22.52
C LEU A 383 12.96 23.14 -23.17
N GLY A 384 13.46 23.18 -24.41
CA GLY A 384 13.62 24.40 -25.20
C GLY A 384 14.93 25.11 -24.88
N ALA A 385 15.51 25.77 -25.89
CA ALA A 385 16.82 26.42 -25.80
C ALA A 385 16.96 27.43 -24.63
N PRO A 386 15.94 28.26 -24.29
CA PRO A 386 16.04 29.17 -23.15
C PRO A 386 16.26 28.46 -21.82
N ALA A 387 15.48 27.41 -21.55
CA ALA A 387 15.57 26.63 -20.32
C ALA A 387 16.89 25.85 -20.24
N VAL A 388 17.30 25.19 -21.33
CA VAL A 388 18.58 24.46 -21.42
C VAL A 388 19.76 25.39 -21.13
N LYS A 389 19.76 26.59 -21.73
CA LYS A 389 20.84 27.58 -21.52
C LYS A 389 20.86 28.12 -20.08
N ALA A 390 19.71 28.35 -19.49
CA ALA A 390 19.61 28.81 -18.11
C ALA A 390 20.07 27.72 -17.12
N LEU A 391 19.65 26.47 -17.34
CA LEU A 391 20.07 25.32 -16.54
C LEU A 391 21.59 25.10 -16.63
N ALA A 392 22.16 25.14 -17.84
CA ALA A 392 23.61 25.02 -18.03
C ALA A 392 24.38 26.08 -17.24
N ARG A 393 23.93 27.34 -17.29
CA ARG A 393 24.55 28.44 -16.53
C ARG A 393 24.44 28.25 -15.02
N ALA A 394 23.27 27.81 -14.53
CA ALA A 394 23.04 27.62 -13.11
C ALA A 394 23.91 26.48 -12.55
N VAL A 395 23.96 25.34 -13.24
CA VAL A 395 24.77 24.18 -12.83
C VAL A 395 26.26 24.50 -12.90
N GLN A 396 26.75 25.15 -13.97
CA GLN A 396 28.16 25.54 -14.08
C GLN A 396 28.58 26.61 -13.07
N GLY A 397 27.69 27.53 -12.73
CA GLY A 397 27.96 28.61 -11.78
C GLY A 397 27.95 28.18 -10.30
N GLN A 398 27.50 26.96 -10.00
CA GLN A 398 27.26 26.50 -8.62
C GLN A 398 27.73 25.04 -8.45
N ALA A 399 29.03 24.82 -8.72
CA ALA A 399 29.64 23.49 -8.65
C ALA A 399 29.39 22.79 -7.31
N GLY A 400 28.95 21.53 -7.36
CA GLY A 400 28.67 20.70 -6.20
C GLY A 400 27.34 20.98 -5.50
N ARG A 401 26.58 22.01 -5.91
CA ARG A 401 25.24 22.26 -5.38
C ARG A 401 24.24 21.23 -5.96
N PRO A 402 23.43 20.56 -5.12
CA PRO A 402 22.47 19.57 -5.62
C PRO A 402 21.37 20.21 -6.47
N LEU A 403 20.90 19.48 -7.47
CA LEU A 403 19.76 19.81 -8.31
C LEU A 403 18.57 18.89 -7.96
N ARG A 404 17.51 19.49 -7.45
CA ARG A 404 16.24 18.83 -7.18
C ARG A 404 15.30 18.99 -8.36
N LEU A 405 14.79 17.88 -8.87
CA LEU A 405 13.76 17.84 -9.89
C LEU A 405 12.37 17.74 -9.26
N GLU A 406 11.48 18.68 -9.57
CA GLU A 406 10.07 18.61 -9.21
C GLU A 406 9.24 18.37 -10.46
N LEU A 407 8.74 17.14 -10.61
CA LEU A 407 8.14 16.66 -11.84
C LEU A 407 6.64 16.42 -11.64
N THR A 408 5.84 16.69 -12.67
CA THR A 408 4.48 16.12 -12.76
C THR A 408 4.54 14.63 -13.11
N ARG A 409 3.42 13.91 -12.92
CA ARG A 409 3.30 12.47 -13.21
C ARG A 409 3.66 12.12 -14.66
N GLU A 410 3.41 13.02 -15.59
CA GLU A 410 3.75 12.88 -17.00
C GLU A 410 5.26 13.08 -17.19
N ALA A 411 5.79 14.19 -16.67
CA ALA A 411 7.22 14.53 -16.80
C ALA A 411 8.13 13.50 -16.11
N GLU A 412 7.69 12.87 -15.03
CA GLU A 412 8.42 11.82 -14.30
C GLU A 412 8.80 10.62 -15.19
N ARG A 413 8.08 10.37 -16.29
CA ARG A 413 8.29 9.22 -17.19
C ARG A 413 9.43 9.41 -18.19
N LEU A 414 10.17 10.51 -18.08
CA LEU A 414 11.28 10.85 -18.96
C LEU A 414 12.60 10.85 -18.17
N PRO A 415 13.71 10.37 -18.76
CA PRO A 415 15.01 10.27 -18.09
C PRO A 415 15.77 11.60 -18.14
N TRP A 416 15.30 12.61 -17.38
CA TRP A 416 15.91 13.94 -17.35
C TRP A 416 17.39 13.96 -16.93
N GLU A 417 17.86 12.92 -16.26
CA GLU A 417 19.25 12.63 -15.94
C GLU A 417 20.14 12.65 -17.21
N LEU A 418 19.60 12.20 -18.34
CA LEU A 418 20.30 12.14 -19.63
C LEU A 418 20.30 13.46 -20.41
N LEU A 419 19.68 14.52 -19.89
CA LEU A 419 19.66 15.82 -20.54
C LEU A 419 21.09 16.32 -20.74
N GLY A 420 21.50 16.52 -22.00
CA GLY A 420 22.85 16.94 -22.34
C GLY A 420 23.01 18.45 -22.16
N LEU A 421 24.05 18.85 -21.43
CA LEU A 421 24.49 20.23 -21.33
C LEU A 421 25.95 20.28 -21.82
N ALA A 422 26.16 20.83 -23.02
CA ALA A 422 27.43 20.75 -23.75
C ALA A 422 27.86 19.29 -24.03
N SER A 423 29.00 18.83 -23.50
CA SER A 423 29.57 17.51 -23.75
C SER A 423 29.27 16.46 -22.68
N GLN A 424 28.50 16.81 -21.65
CA GLN A 424 28.18 15.93 -20.51
C GLN A 424 26.67 15.92 -20.26
N THR A 425 26.18 14.88 -19.61
CA THR A 425 24.79 14.80 -19.15
C THR A 425 24.59 15.59 -17.85
N LEU A 426 23.35 15.94 -17.57
CA LEU A 426 22.97 16.64 -16.34
C LEU A 426 23.38 15.84 -15.08
N ALA A 427 23.23 14.51 -15.16
CA ALA A 427 23.57 13.56 -14.11
C ALA A 427 25.07 13.46 -13.78
N GLU A 428 25.94 13.84 -14.71
CA GLU A 428 27.40 13.93 -14.51
C GLU A 428 27.79 15.30 -13.97
N LEU A 429 27.10 16.36 -14.42
CA LEU A 429 27.43 17.74 -14.07
C LEU A 429 26.98 18.18 -12.68
N ALA A 430 25.91 17.60 -12.14
CA ALA A 430 25.39 17.97 -10.82
C ALA A 430 24.99 16.73 -9.99
N PRO A 431 25.21 16.76 -8.65
CA PRO A 431 24.45 15.90 -7.75
C PRO A 431 22.97 16.17 -7.98
N MET A 432 22.16 15.15 -8.22
CA MET A 432 20.74 15.38 -8.53
C MET A 432 19.83 14.29 -7.99
N PHE A 433 18.59 14.67 -7.71
CA PHE A 433 17.54 13.77 -7.22
C PHE A 433 16.15 14.29 -7.60
N ARG A 434 15.17 13.40 -7.61
CA ARG A 434 13.77 13.68 -7.91
C ARG A 434 12.97 13.79 -6.61
N ALA A 435 12.22 14.87 -6.49
CA ALA A 435 11.23 15.03 -5.44
C ALA A 435 10.06 14.05 -5.65
N PRO A 436 9.49 13.45 -4.59
CA PRO A 436 8.31 12.60 -4.70
C PRO A 436 7.12 13.31 -5.35
N VAL A 437 6.52 12.70 -6.37
CA VAL A 437 5.35 13.27 -7.05
C VAL A 437 4.10 13.12 -6.17
N GLY A 438 3.57 14.25 -5.71
CA GLY A 438 2.32 14.31 -4.93
C GLY A 438 2.44 13.81 -3.49
N VAL A 439 3.66 13.82 -2.91
CA VAL A 439 3.89 13.57 -1.47
C VAL A 439 4.74 14.71 -0.92
N SER A 440 4.27 15.37 0.14
CA SER A 440 5.04 16.43 0.81
C SER A 440 6.16 15.84 1.65
N GLU A 441 7.35 16.46 1.63
CA GLU A 441 8.48 16.07 2.48
C GLU A 441 8.15 16.14 3.97
N ASN A 442 7.41 17.17 4.39
CA ASN A 442 6.95 17.33 5.78
C ASN A 442 6.02 16.17 6.22
N ALA A 443 5.25 15.61 5.28
CA ALA A 443 4.34 14.51 5.56
C ALA A 443 5.05 13.15 5.60
N ARG A 444 6.19 13.01 4.93
CA ARG A 444 6.95 11.75 4.82
C ARG A 444 7.78 11.46 6.08
N GLY A 445 8.31 12.49 6.72
CA GLY A 445 9.37 12.35 7.72
C GLY A 445 10.67 11.82 7.09
N LEU A 446 11.77 11.82 7.86
CA LEU A 446 13.02 11.18 7.46
C LEU A 446 13.31 10.01 8.40
N PRO A 447 13.62 8.81 7.86
CA PRO A 447 13.92 7.65 8.69
C PRO A 447 15.22 7.87 9.48
N ALA A 448 15.20 7.47 10.74
CA ALA A 448 16.39 7.49 11.59
C ALA A 448 17.32 6.32 11.21
N ILE A 449 18.59 6.64 10.98
CA ILE A 449 19.64 5.68 10.64
C ILE A 449 20.24 5.13 11.93
N GLY A 450 20.26 3.80 12.05
CA GLY A 450 20.89 3.12 13.16
C GLY A 450 22.41 3.26 13.20
N SER A 451 22.98 3.20 14.40
CA SER A 451 24.41 3.00 14.64
C SER A 451 24.58 1.79 15.57
N PRO A 452 25.14 0.65 15.08
CA PRO A 452 25.70 0.44 13.73
C PRO A 452 24.62 0.41 12.64
N LEU A 453 25.01 0.73 11.40
CA LEU A 453 24.16 0.68 10.21
C LEU A 453 23.65 -0.74 9.96
N ARG A 454 22.34 -0.96 9.78
CA ARG A 454 21.78 -2.30 9.53
C ARG A 454 21.40 -2.44 8.07
N ALA A 455 22.10 -3.31 7.35
CA ALA A 455 21.88 -3.53 5.92
C ALA A 455 21.33 -4.92 5.63
N LEU A 456 20.21 -4.97 4.92
CA LEU A 456 19.69 -6.17 4.28
C LEU A 456 20.07 -6.14 2.81
N ILE A 457 20.82 -7.15 2.36
CA ILE A 457 21.27 -7.28 0.98
C ILE A 457 20.76 -8.60 0.42
N VAL A 458 20.08 -8.53 -0.72
CA VAL A 458 19.49 -9.68 -1.40
C VAL A 458 20.06 -9.78 -2.82
N GLY A 459 20.51 -10.96 -3.23
CA GLY A 459 21.17 -11.17 -4.53
C GLY A 459 20.85 -12.50 -5.20
N ASP A 460 20.75 -12.49 -6.54
CA ASP A 460 20.67 -13.69 -7.41
C ASP A 460 19.66 -14.75 -6.94
N THR A 461 18.43 -14.32 -6.70
CA THR A 461 17.37 -15.11 -6.05
C THR A 461 16.95 -16.36 -6.82
N LYS A 462 17.21 -16.42 -8.14
CA LYS A 462 16.85 -17.56 -9.02
C LYS A 462 18.04 -18.43 -9.42
N SER A 463 19.16 -18.38 -8.69
CA SER A 463 20.36 -19.20 -9.00
C SER A 463 20.14 -20.71 -9.05
N ALA A 464 19.07 -21.24 -8.42
CA ALA A 464 18.68 -22.65 -8.55
C ALA A 464 18.17 -23.02 -9.95
N SER A 465 17.75 -22.03 -10.74
CA SER A 465 17.25 -22.20 -12.11
C SER A 465 18.32 -21.71 -13.10
N PRO A 466 19.06 -22.59 -13.80
CA PRO A 466 20.16 -22.18 -14.67
C PRO A 466 19.79 -21.14 -15.75
N ALA A 467 18.54 -21.16 -16.22
CA ALA A 467 18.03 -20.20 -17.20
C ALA A 467 17.77 -18.79 -16.63
N LEU A 468 17.69 -18.65 -15.31
CA LEU A 468 17.37 -17.40 -14.60
C LEU A 468 18.46 -16.99 -13.60
N ALA A 469 19.54 -17.76 -13.48
CA ALA A 469 20.67 -17.43 -12.63
C ALA A 469 21.37 -16.15 -13.11
N LEU A 470 21.69 -15.26 -12.18
CA LEU A 470 22.40 -13.99 -12.43
C LEU A 470 23.67 -13.94 -11.58
N PRO A 471 24.77 -14.60 -12.01
CA PRO A 471 26.04 -14.57 -11.28
C PRO A 471 26.56 -13.16 -11.03
N GLY A 472 26.29 -12.22 -11.94
CA GLY A 472 26.59 -10.80 -11.77
C GLY A 472 25.89 -10.18 -10.57
N ALA A 473 24.58 -10.45 -10.41
CA ALA A 473 23.79 -9.98 -9.27
C ALA A 473 24.27 -10.60 -7.94
N ALA A 474 24.70 -11.86 -7.94
CA ALA A 474 25.32 -12.49 -6.77
C ALA A 474 26.64 -11.81 -6.41
N ALA A 475 27.47 -11.53 -7.41
CA ALA A 475 28.76 -10.85 -7.22
C ALA A 475 28.56 -9.42 -6.70
N GLU A 476 27.54 -8.71 -7.18
CA GLU A 476 27.16 -7.40 -6.65
C GLU A 476 26.74 -7.44 -5.19
N ALA A 477 25.79 -8.31 -4.84
CA ALA A 477 25.32 -8.42 -3.47
C ALA A 477 26.47 -8.74 -2.50
N ARG A 478 27.40 -9.63 -2.89
CA ARG A 478 28.62 -9.90 -2.11
C ARG A 478 29.54 -8.69 -2.01
N ALA A 479 29.82 -8.01 -3.12
CA ALA A 479 30.73 -6.87 -3.13
C ALA A 479 30.20 -5.68 -2.30
N VAL A 480 28.90 -5.42 -2.34
CA VAL A 480 28.24 -4.40 -1.50
C VAL A 480 28.30 -4.81 -0.02
N ALA A 481 28.01 -6.07 0.30
CA ALA A 481 28.11 -6.59 1.67
C ALA A 481 29.53 -6.41 2.23
N ASP A 482 30.55 -6.79 1.44
CA ASP A 482 31.95 -6.67 1.80
C ASP A 482 32.36 -5.22 2.00
N GLU A 483 31.87 -4.27 1.18
CA GLU A 483 32.20 -2.84 1.34
C GLU A 483 31.66 -2.28 2.66
N ILE A 484 30.42 -2.64 3.06
CA ILE A 484 29.82 -2.21 4.33
C ILE A 484 30.57 -2.84 5.52
N GLN A 485 30.84 -4.16 5.46
CA GLN A 485 31.52 -4.88 6.54
C GLN A 485 32.96 -4.41 6.74
N ARG A 486 33.71 -4.19 5.65
CA ARG A 486 35.12 -3.77 5.70
C ARG A 486 35.32 -2.41 6.37
N ARG A 487 34.33 -1.52 6.29
CA ARG A 487 34.34 -0.22 6.95
C ARG A 487 34.05 -0.30 8.45
N GLY A 488 33.50 -1.41 8.94
CA GLY A 488 33.19 -1.62 10.36
C GLY A 488 32.02 -0.80 10.89
N VAL A 489 31.26 -0.12 10.03
CA VAL A 489 30.18 0.81 10.41
C VAL A 489 28.79 0.17 10.44
N GLY A 490 28.65 -1.10 10.02
CA GLY A 490 27.36 -1.73 9.89
C GLY A 490 27.32 -3.26 10.05
N ALA A 491 26.16 -3.76 10.47
CA ALA A 491 25.79 -5.17 10.44
C ALA A 491 25.08 -5.48 9.12
N VAL A 492 25.50 -6.57 8.47
CA VAL A 492 24.97 -6.98 7.16
C VAL A 492 24.30 -8.35 7.27
N THR A 493 23.04 -8.42 6.83
CA THR A 493 22.35 -9.67 6.53
C THR A 493 22.34 -9.85 5.02
N LEU A 494 23.02 -10.88 4.53
CA LEU A 494 23.12 -11.21 3.11
C LEU A 494 22.29 -12.47 2.81
N LEU A 495 21.32 -12.35 1.90
CA LEU A 495 20.52 -13.47 1.41
C LEU A 495 20.83 -13.68 -0.08
N LEU A 496 21.31 -14.87 -0.43
CA LEU A 496 21.70 -15.20 -1.80
C LEU A 496 20.96 -16.43 -2.31
N GLY A 497 20.57 -16.40 -3.57
CA GLY A 497 20.10 -17.62 -4.22
C GLY A 497 18.88 -18.23 -3.54
N PRO A 498 18.89 -19.54 -3.30
CA PRO A 498 17.76 -20.24 -2.70
C PRO A 498 17.38 -19.73 -1.31
N GLU A 499 18.29 -19.05 -0.60
CA GLU A 499 18.04 -18.52 0.74
C GLU A 499 17.19 -17.25 0.71
N ALA A 500 17.15 -16.54 -0.42
CA ALA A 500 16.38 -15.32 -0.62
C ALA A 500 14.89 -15.61 -0.85
N THR A 501 14.25 -16.23 0.14
CA THR A 501 12.80 -16.53 0.16
C THR A 501 12.00 -15.35 0.72
N TYR A 502 10.70 -15.33 0.45
CA TYR A 502 9.78 -14.35 1.04
C TYR A 502 9.88 -14.32 2.57
N ASP A 503 9.84 -15.48 3.22
CA ASP A 503 9.89 -15.56 4.68
C ASP A 503 11.23 -15.09 5.23
N ALA A 504 12.35 -15.35 4.55
CA ALA A 504 13.66 -14.85 4.96
C ALA A 504 13.74 -13.32 4.87
N VAL A 505 13.26 -12.73 3.78
CA VAL A 505 13.22 -11.27 3.60
C VAL A 505 12.27 -10.63 4.61
N ALA A 506 11.07 -11.18 4.79
CA ALA A 506 10.09 -10.70 5.77
C ALA A 506 10.66 -10.75 7.20
N ASN A 507 11.28 -11.86 7.59
CA ASN A 507 11.94 -12.00 8.88
C ASN A 507 13.08 -11.00 9.05
N ALA A 508 13.84 -10.71 8.00
CA ALA A 508 14.87 -9.69 8.06
C ALA A 508 14.28 -8.29 8.29
N PHE A 509 13.21 -7.91 7.58
CA PHE A 509 12.51 -6.65 7.85
C PHE A 509 11.95 -6.56 9.27
N GLU A 510 11.45 -7.66 9.82
CA GLU A 510 10.89 -7.69 11.17
C GLU A 510 11.95 -7.66 12.28
N LYS A 511 13.06 -8.40 12.11
CA LYS A 511 14.06 -8.61 13.16
C LYS A 511 15.26 -7.66 13.05
N LEU A 512 15.77 -7.45 11.84
CA LEU A 512 16.90 -6.54 11.59
C LEU A 512 16.40 -5.10 11.55
N ASP A 513 15.22 -4.89 10.98
CA ASP A 513 14.58 -3.57 10.84
C ASP A 513 15.50 -2.59 10.06
N PRO A 514 15.84 -2.94 8.80
CA PRO A 514 17.02 -2.44 8.09
C PRO A 514 16.99 -0.94 7.80
N ASP A 515 18.16 -0.30 7.97
CA ASP A 515 18.41 1.08 7.52
C ASP A 515 18.69 1.13 6.02
N VAL A 516 19.25 0.05 5.47
CA VAL A 516 19.55 -0.13 4.04
C VAL A 516 18.89 -1.41 3.53
N PHE A 517 18.15 -1.31 2.43
CA PHE A 517 17.67 -2.46 1.67
C PHE A 517 18.25 -2.45 0.26
N HIS A 518 19.14 -3.39 -0.05
CA HIS A 518 19.73 -3.60 -1.37
C HIS A 518 19.15 -4.86 -2.01
N PHE A 519 18.74 -4.77 -3.27
CA PHE A 519 18.30 -5.92 -4.05
C PHE A 519 18.99 -5.91 -5.42
N ALA A 520 19.64 -7.01 -5.77
CA ALA A 520 20.19 -7.26 -7.09
C ALA A 520 19.59 -8.56 -7.65
N GLY A 521 18.84 -8.49 -8.73
CA GLY A 521 18.16 -9.66 -9.28
C GLY A 521 17.13 -9.31 -10.33
N HIS A 522 16.14 -10.18 -10.51
CA HIS A 522 15.08 -9.97 -11.49
C HIS A 522 13.92 -9.15 -10.92
N ALA A 523 13.49 -8.14 -11.68
CA ALA A 523 12.27 -7.39 -11.44
C ALA A 523 11.44 -7.34 -12.72
N TRP A 524 10.13 -7.44 -12.56
CA TRP A 524 9.17 -7.56 -13.65
C TRP A 524 7.90 -6.77 -13.32
N PHE A 525 7.00 -6.74 -14.30
CA PHE A 525 5.71 -6.06 -14.22
C PHE A 525 4.66 -7.00 -14.79
N ASP A 526 3.49 -7.05 -14.17
CA ASP A 526 2.29 -7.65 -14.75
C ASP A 526 1.20 -6.59 -14.94
N GLU A 527 0.00 -7.01 -15.33
CA GLU A 527 -1.15 -6.10 -15.51
C GLU A 527 -1.63 -5.41 -14.23
N HIS A 528 -1.10 -5.79 -13.05
CA HIS A 528 -1.49 -5.29 -11.74
C HIS A 528 -0.42 -4.38 -11.12
N GLU A 529 0.82 -4.83 -10.97
CA GLU A 529 1.89 -4.09 -10.28
C GLU A 529 3.33 -4.54 -10.63
N ALA A 530 4.32 -3.78 -10.12
CA ALA A 530 5.73 -4.16 -10.19
C ALA A 530 6.06 -5.22 -9.12
N TYR A 531 6.92 -6.18 -9.45
CA TYR A 531 7.36 -7.20 -8.50
C TYR A 531 8.84 -7.57 -8.66
N LEU A 532 9.46 -7.99 -7.55
CA LEU A 532 10.77 -8.62 -7.52
C LEU A 532 10.59 -10.15 -7.51
N GLU A 533 11.45 -10.87 -8.21
CA GLU A 533 11.45 -12.33 -8.15
C GLU A 533 12.31 -12.77 -6.95
N LEU A 534 11.71 -13.47 -5.99
CA LEU A 534 12.43 -14.17 -4.91
C LEU A 534 12.60 -15.65 -5.27
N ALA A 535 13.35 -16.39 -4.45
CA ALA A 535 13.60 -17.81 -4.69
C ALA A 535 12.30 -18.63 -4.80
N ASP A 536 11.33 -18.35 -3.93
CA ASP A 536 10.09 -19.14 -3.78
C ASP A 536 8.84 -18.49 -4.40
N ARG A 537 8.79 -17.16 -4.54
CA ARG A 537 7.61 -16.44 -5.07
C ARG A 537 7.93 -15.04 -5.57
N ARG A 538 6.94 -14.38 -6.16
CA ARG A 538 6.97 -12.96 -6.51
C ARG A 538 6.75 -12.09 -5.27
N LEU A 539 7.60 -11.09 -5.07
CA LEU A 539 7.48 -10.07 -4.05
C LEU A 539 6.95 -8.79 -4.68
N THR A 540 5.65 -8.55 -4.55
CA THR A 540 5.02 -7.39 -5.17
C THR A 540 5.14 -6.12 -4.33
N ALA A 541 5.02 -4.96 -4.96
CA ALA A 541 5.01 -3.67 -4.28
C ALA A 541 4.02 -3.63 -3.09
N THR A 542 2.82 -4.19 -3.27
CA THR A 542 1.79 -4.29 -2.23
C THR A 542 2.23 -5.16 -1.04
N MET A 543 2.94 -6.27 -1.30
CA MET A 543 3.42 -7.16 -0.24
C MET A 543 4.52 -6.52 0.63
N VAL A 544 5.31 -5.62 0.07
CA VAL A 544 6.41 -4.93 0.76
C VAL A 544 5.90 -3.71 1.55
N ARG A 545 4.74 -3.15 1.18
CA ARG A 545 4.15 -1.96 1.81
C ARG A 545 4.09 -2.04 3.35
N PRO A 546 3.59 -3.12 3.98
CA PRO A 546 3.52 -3.19 5.44
C PRO A 546 4.89 -3.12 6.14
N TRP A 547 5.94 -3.61 5.48
CA TRP A 547 7.31 -3.56 6.01
C TRP A 547 7.85 -2.13 5.98
N LEU A 548 7.64 -1.44 4.85
CA LEU A 548 8.13 -0.07 4.67
C LEU A 548 7.37 0.96 5.52
N THR A 549 6.07 0.76 5.79
CA THR A 549 5.28 1.71 6.60
C THR A 549 5.52 1.59 8.10
N ARG A 550 6.03 0.45 8.59
CA ARG A 550 6.33 0.25 10.02
C ARG A 550 7.61 0.99 10.41
N ARG A 551 8.69 0.77 9.67
CA ARG A 551 9.93 1.55 9.73
C ARG A 551 10.59 1.49 8.37
N SER A 552 10.60 2.62 7.69
CA SER A 552 11.15 2.72 6.36
C SER A 552 12.68 2.71 6.38
N PRO A 553 13.34 1.99 5.45
CA PRO A 553 14.76 2.13 5.24
C PRO A 553 15.15 3.57 4.89
N ALA A 554 16.32 3.99 5.34
CA ALA A 554 16.94 5.24 4.92
C ALA A 554 17.38 5.20 3.47
N LEU A 555 17.93 4.07 3.02
CA LEU A 555 18.27 3.84 1.62
C LEU A 555 17.64 2.54 1.13
N MET A 556 16.96 2.61 -0.01
CA MET A 556 16.49 1.45 -0.75
C MET A 556 17.10 1.48 -2.14
N PHE A 557 17.95 0.51 -2.46
CA PHE A 557 18.62 0.39 -3.75
C PHE A 557 18.14 -0.89 -4.43
N LEU A 558 17.27 -0.74 -5.44
CA LEU A 558 16.80 -1.84 -6.27
C LEU A 558 17.52 -1.86 -7.60
N ASN A 559 18.59 -2.64 -7.67
CA ASN A 559 19.39 -2.83 -8.87
C ASN A 559 18.82 -3.94 -9.75
N SER A 560 17.83 -3.56 -10.56
CA SER A 560 17.19 -4.40 -11.56
C SER A 560 16.54 -3.53 -12.62
N HIS A 561 16.19 -4.10 -13.76
CA HIS A 561 15.51 -3.43 -14.86
C HIS A 561 14.23 -2.70 -14.43
N TYR A 562 14.09 -1.46 -14.88
CA TYR A 562 12.90 -0.60 -14.74
C TYR A 562 12.37 -0.36 -13.31
N THR A 563 13.17 -0.59 -12.26
CA THR A 563 12.74 -0.41 -10.85
C THR A 563 12.39 1.03 -10.47
N ALA A 564 12.95 2.03 -11.16
CA ALA A 564 12.60 3.44 -10.97
C ALA A 564 11.30 3.82 -11.69
N PHE A 565 11.23 3.60 -12.99
CA PHE A 565 10.03 3.77 -13.82
C PHE A 565 10.23 3.12 -15.19
N ILE A 566 9.13 2.86 -15.90
CA ILE A 566 9.17 2.44 -17.30
C ILE A 566 9.08 3.69 -18.19
N PRO A 567 10.08 3.98 -19.04
CA PRO A 567 10.06 5.14 -19.92
C PRO A 567 8.86 5.15 -20.87
N ALA A 568 8.44 6.34 -21.28
CA ALA A 568 7.36 6.47 -22.26
C ALA A 568 7.71 5.72 -23.55
N GLY A 569 6.78 4.92 -24.09
CA GLY A 569 6.91 4.28 -25.40
C GLY A 569 7.56 2.91 -25.43
N VAL A 570 8.22 2.51 -24.35
CA VAL A 570 8.73 1.15 -24.13
C VAL A 570 7.55 0.17 -24.06
N GLU A 571 7.60 -0.86 -24.92
CA GLU A 571 6.75 -2.06 -24.85
C GLU A 571 7.72 -3.20 -24.52
N SER A 572 7.55 -3.83 -23.35
CA SER A 572 8.49 -4.75 -22.66
C SER A 572 9.54 -5.52 -23.51
N PRO A 573 10.76 -5.77 -23.00
CA PRO A 573 11.74 -6.62 -23.67
C PRO A 573 11.28 -8.08 -23.78
N SER A 574 11.50 -8.63 -24.96
CA SER A 574 11.54 -10.06 -25.33
C SER A 574 10.21 -10.85 -25.37
N ALA A 575 9.77 -11.04 -26.61
CA ALA A 575 8.73 -11.95 -27.06
C ALA A 575 9.13 -13.45 -26.95
N GLN A 576 9.77 -13.88 -25.86
CA GLN A 576 10.11 -15.30 -25.63
C GLN A 576 9.45 -15.93 -24.39
N HIS A 577 8.81 -15.14 -23.53
CA HIS A 577 7.88 -15.65 -22.51
C HIS A 577 6.50 -15.06 -22.79
N ALA A 578 5.79 -15.71 -23.72
CA ALA A 578 4.47 -15.33 -24.15
C ALA A 578 3.44 -15.57 -23.04
N GLU A 579 3.15 -14.54 -22.26
CA GLU A 579 1.79 -14.24 -21.77
C GLU A 579 1.80 -12.86 -21.09
N THR A 580 1.45 -11.84 -21.89
CA THR A 580 0.90 -10.50 -21.60
C THR A 580 1.70 -9.35 -22.19
N ALA A 581 1.18 -8.84 -23.30
CA ALA A 581 1.51 -7.49 -23.77
C ALA A 581 1.10 -6.49 -22.69
N ILE A 582 1.99 -5.55 -22.37
CA ILE A 582 1.72 -4.44 -21.45
C ILE A 582 0.47 -3.71 -21.93
N SER A 583 -0.64 -3.88 -21.21
CA SER A 583 -1.87 -3.12 -21.42
C SER A 583 -1.57 -1.63 -21.27
N ALA A 584 -2.16 -0.80 -22.13
CA ALA A 584 -2.08 0.66 -22.06
C ALA A 584 -2.45 1.24 -20.67
N GLY A 585 -3.11 0.44 -19.81
CA GLY A 585 -3.45 0.76 -18.42
C GLY A 585 -2.29 0.75 -17.41
N LEU A 586 -1.09 0.28 -17.77
CA LEU A 586 0.11 0.31 -16.91
C LEU A 586 0.84 1.66 -16.91
N ARG A 587 0.45 2.58 -17.82
CA ARG A 587 1.07 3.90 -17.96
C ARG A 587 0.74 4.81 -16.77
N GLY A 588 1.62 4.85 -15.77
CA GLY A 588 1.51 5.75 -14.60
C GLY A 588 1.05 5.10 -13.30
N ARG A 589 1.09 3.76 -13.22
CA ARG A 589 0.82 3.03 -11.97
C ARG A 589 2.05 3.05 -11.05
N PRO A 590 1.87 2.93 -9.71
CA PRO A 590 2.97 3.00 -8.74
C PRO A 590 4.01 1.90 -9.00
N GLY A 591 5.22 2.31 -9.37
CA GLY A 591 6.40 1.44 -9.34
C GLY A 591 6.97 1.31 -7.92
N PHE A 592 8.15 0.70 -7.80
CA PHE A 592 8.86 0.64 -6.51
C PHE A 592 9.26 2.02 -5.99
N SER A 593 9.56 2.98 -6.87
CA SER A 593 9.85 4.37 -6.51
C SER A 593 8.66 5.05 -5.82
N ASP A 594 7.47 5.04 -6.43
CA ASP A 594 6.26 5.65 -5.86
C ASP A 594 5.85 4.95 -4.55
N LEU A 595 5.94 3.62 -4.48
CA LEU A 595 5.73 2.86 -3.24
C LEU A 595 6.71 3.31 -2.15
N ALA A 596 8.01 3.33 -2.45
CA ALA A 596 9.06 3.68 -1.50
C ALA A 596 8.83 5.08 -0.95
N MET A 597 8.58 6.06 -1.83
CA MET A 597 8.35 7.45 -1.44
C MET A 597 7.10 7.62 -0.58
N ARG A 598 5.99 6.95 -0.93
CA ARG A 598 4.75 6.99 -0.14
C ARG A 598 4.84 6.25 1.19
N SER A 599 5.75 5.29 1.28
CA SER A 599 5.95 4.49 2.50
C SER A 599 7.00 5.06 3.43
N GLY A 600 7.60 6.22 3.09
CA GLY A 600 8.55 6.90 3.98
C GLY A 600 10.02 6.56 3.76
N VAL A 601 10.38 5.79 2.72
CA VAL A 601 11.78 5.46 2.40
C VAL A 601 12.57 6.73 2.17
N GLY A 602 13.72 6.88 2.83
CA GLY A 602 14.55 8.09 2.84
C GLY A 602 15.02 8.50 1.45
N ALA A 603 15.82 7.63 0.82
CA ALA A 603 16.32 7.73 -0.54
C ALA A 603 16.05 6.42 -1.28
N PHE A 604 15.59 6.51 -2.52
CA PHE A 604 15.37 5.34 -3.38
C PHE A 604 16.24 5.44 -4.64
N VAL A 605 16.99 4.38 -4.93
CA VAL A 605 17.81 4.25 -6.14
C VAL A 605 17.26 3.09 -6.97
N GLY A 606 17.01 3.36 -8.25
CA GLY A 606 16.54 2.35 -9.20
C GLY A 606 16.84 2.74 -10.63
N THR A 607 16.51 1.86 -11.57
CA THR A 607 16.86 2.03 -12.99
C THR A 607 15.61 2.28 -13.84
N PHE A 608 15.78 2.95 -14.97
CA PHE A 608 14.69 3.12 -15.96
C PHE A 608 14.93 2.36 -17.27
N SER A 609 15.90 1.42 -17.29
CA SER A 609 16.30 0.73 -18.52
C SER A 609 16.45 -0.78 -18.32
N GLY A 610 16.17 -1.55 -19.38
CA GLY A 610 16.46 -2.97 -19.49
C GLY A 610 17.91 -3.27 -19.93
N ALA A 611 18.64 -2.29 -20.44
CA ALA A 611 19.98 -2.47 -21.02
C ALA A 611 21.10 -2.20 -19.99
N ILE A 612 21.10 -2.94 -18.89
CA ILE A 612 22.10 -2.81 -17.82
C ILE A 612 23.08 -3.98 -17.94
N ASP A 613 24.37 -3.71 -18.04
CA ASP A 613 25.39 -4.76 -18.00
C ASP A 613 25.75 -5.13 -16.55
N ASP A 614 25.91 -6.43 -16.29
CA ASP A 614 26.16 -6.98 -14.95
C ASP A 614 27.41 -6.39 -14.27
N SER A 615 28.50 -6.19 -15.02
CA SER A 615 29.74 -5.62 -14.49
C SER A 615 29.59 -4.16 -14.10
N GLY A 616 29.00 -3.35 -14.98
CA GLY A 616 28.77 -1.92 -14.77
C GLY A 616 27.76 -1.67 -13.65
N ALA A 617 26.72 -2.50 -13.54
CA ALA A 617 25.76 -2.44 -12.43
C ALA A 617 26.46 -2.65 -11.08
N ARG A 618 27.24 -3.72 -10.98
CA ARG A 618 28.03 -4.05 -9.79
C ARG A 618 28.99 -2.92 -9.43
N ASP A 619 29.81 -2.50 -10.38
CA ASP A 619 30.89 -1.54 -10.13
C ASP A 619 30.31 -0.17 -9.74
N PHE A 620 29.20 0.22 -10.36
CA PHE A 620 28.44 1.41 -9.97
C PHE A 620 27.86 1.29 -8.55
N ALA A 621 27.18 0.20 -8.22
CA ALA A 621 26.61 0.01 -6.88
C ALA A 621 27.69 0.06 -5.79
N VAL A 622 28.82 -0.65 -5.98
CA VAL A 622 29.95 -0.64 -5.04
C VAL A 622 30.54 0.76 -4.89
N SER A 623 30.70 1.51 -5.99
CA SER A 623 31.17 2.89 -5.96
C SER A 623 30.23 3.80 -5.15
N VAL A 624 28.92 3.65 -5.33
CA VAL A 624 27.90 4.42 -4.59
C VAL A 624 27.99 4.13 -3.10
N TYR A 625 28.01 2.85 -2.69
CA TYR A 625 28.14 2.50 -1.28
C TYR A 625 29.45 3.00 -0.68
N ARG A 626 30.57 2.88 -1.40
CA ARG A 626 31.85 3.43 -0.93
C ARG A 626 31.76 4.92 -0.65
N ALA A 627 31.17 5.71 -1.53
CA ALA A 627 31.01 7.14 -1.34
C ALA A 627 30.07 7.46 -0.15
N LEU A 628 28.94 6.77 -0.03
CA LEU A 628 27.99 6.92 1.09
C LEU A 628 28.63 6.61 2.44
N LEU A 629 29.41 5.53 2.51
CA LEU A 629 30.12 5.09 3.73
C LEU A 629 31.33 5.98 4.07
N LEU A 630 31.77 6.82 3.13
CA LEU A 630 32.71 7.92 3.38
C LEU A 630 32.00 9.22 3.79
N GLY A 631 30.69 9.15 4.04
CA GLY A 631 29.87 10.26 4.49
C GLY A 631 29.35 11.16 3.37
N ALA A 632 29.48 10.79 2.09
CA ALA A 632 28.85 11.57 1.01
C ALA A 632 27.32 11.54 1.12
N THR A 633 26.66 12.59 0.60
CA THR A 633 25.19 12.56 0.43
C THR A 633 24.81 11.60 -0.69
N ALA A 634 23.57 11.10 -0.68
CA ALA A 634 23.08 10.20 -1.73
C ALA A 634 23.23 10.80 -3.13
N ALA A 635 22.90 12.08 -3.32
CA ALA A 635 23.04 12.76 -4.60
C ALA A 635 24.51 12.85 -5.04
N ALA A 636 25.43 13.18 -4.12
CA ALA A 636 26.86 13.28 -4.41
C ALA A 636 27.49 11.91 -4.68
N ALA A 637 27.06 10.87 -3.96
CA ALA A 637 27.52 9.50 -4.14
C ALA A 637 27.18 8.97 -5.55
N LEU A 638 25.97 9.22 -6.03
CA LEU A 638 25.59 8.82 -7.40
C LEU A 638 26.36 9.60 -8.46
N GLN A 639 26.49 10.92 -8.32
CA GLN A 639 27.23 11.74 -9.29
C GLN A 639 28.69 11.32 -9.40
N SER A 640 29.40 11.22 -8.27
CA SER A 640 30.80 10.79 -8.26
C SER A 640 30.98 9.39 -8.85
N SER A 641 30.06 8.48 -8.58
CA SER A 641 30.09 7.12 -9.15
C SER A 641 29.81 7.10 -10.66
N ARG A 642 29.03 8.04 -11.19
CA ARG A 642 28.86 8.21 -12.65
C ARG A 642 30.15 8.68 -13.32
N ILE A 643 30.86 9.62 -12.71
CA ILE A 643 32.16 10.09 -13.23
C ILE A 643 33.15 8.92 -13.29
N VAL A 644 33.25 8.13 -12.23
CA VAL A 644 34.10 6.94 -12.18
C VAL A 644 33.72 5.92 -13.26
N ALA A 645 32.42 5.68 -13.47
CA ALA A 645 31.96 4.77 -14.51
C ALA A 645 32.25 5.30 -15.93
N ALA A 646 32.11 6.60 -16.16
CA ALA A 646 32.43 7.25 -17.43
C ALA A 646 33.93 7.14 -17.78
N ASP A 647 34.82 7.33 -16.79
CA ASP A 647 36.27 7.14 -16.96
C ASP A 647 36.63 5.69 -17.32
N GLN A 648 35.79 4.74 -16.94
CA GLN A 648 35.90 3.32 -17.28
C GLN A 648 35.19 2.94 -18.59
N GLY A 649 34.57 3.90 -19.26
CA GLY A 649 33.82 3.69 -20.50
C GLY A 649 32.48 2.97 -20.33
N SER A 650 31.91 2.96 -19.12
CA SER A 650 30.59 2.38 -18.84
C SER A 650 29.50 3.46 -18.80
N ALA A 651 28.50 3.32 -19.66
CA ALA A 651 27.32 4.19 -19.67
C ALA A 651 26.21 3.75 -18.70
N THR A 652 26.36 2.58 -18.06
CA THR A 652 25.33 1.95 -17.22
C THR A 652 24.94 2.84 -16.02
N ALA A 653 25.89 3.59 -15.46
CA ALA A 653 25.66 4.52 -14.35
C ALA A 653 24.68 5.66 -14.69
N LEU A 654 24.52 6.01 -15.97
CA LEU A 654 23.59 7.04 -16.43
C LEU A 654 22.12 6.58 -16.43
N LEU A 655 21.88 5.27 -16.27
CA LEU A 655 20.54 4.67 -16.31
C LEU A 655 19.84 4.62 -14.95
N TYR A 656 20.47 5.17 -13.91
CA TYR A 656 19.95 5.19 -12.53
C TYR A 656 19.35 6.55 -12.17
N CYS A 657 18.26 6.51 -11.41
CA CYS A 657 17.61 7.66 -10.80
C CYS A 657 17.70 7.58 -9.28
N LEU A 658 17.73 8.76 -8.64
CA LEU A 658 17.58 8.92 -7.20
C LEU A 658 16.29 9.67 -6.91
N TYR A 659 15.45 9.12 -6.04
CA TYR A 659 14.22 9.71 -5.54
C TYR A 659 14.29 9.97 -4.04
N GLY A 660 13.59 10.99 -3.56
CA GLY A 660 13.46 11.28 -2.14
C GLY A 660 14.51 12.27 -1.64
N GLU A 661 15.15 11.95 -0.52
CA GLU A 661 16.12 12.84 0.13
C GLU A 661 17.51 12.68 -0.49
N GLY A 662 17.88 13.61 -1.37
CA GLY A 662 19.20 13.62 -2.01
C GLY A 662 20.34 13.93 -1.05
N GLU A 663 20.07 14.66 0.03
CA GLU A 663 21.08 15.06 1.02
C GLU A 663 21.28 14.02 2.13
N LEU A 664 20.60 12.87 2.05
CA LEU A 664 20.71 11.76 2.99
C LEU A 664 22.16 11.28 3.08
N ARG A 665 22.68 11.12 4.30
CA ARG A 665 23.99 10.51 4.59
C ARG A 665 23.79 9.23 5.39
N LEU A 666 24.49 8.15 5.03
CA LEU A 666 24.42 6.89 5.78
C LEU A 666 25.28 6.88 7.05
N VAL A 667 26.34 7.70 7.08
CA VAL A 667 27.22 7.87 8.23
C VAL A 667 27.57 9.35 8.39
N ASP A 668 27.74 9.80 9.63
CA ASP A 668 28.22 11.15 9.91
C ASP A 668 29.72 11.22 9.56
N GLY A 669 30.11 12.19 8.72
CA GLY A 669 31.47 12.33 8.18
C GLY A 669 32.58 12.66 9.20
N GLY A 670 32.36 12.41 10.50
CA GLY A 670 33.29 12.66 11.60
C GLY A 670 33.79 11.42 12.33
N GLU A 671 33.28 10.21 12.06
CA GLU A 671 33.67 8.97 12.77
C GLU A 671 34.39 7.95 11.85
N ALA A 672 35.25 8.44 10.96
CA ALA A 672 36.23 7.59 10.28
C ALA A 672 37.65 8.05 10.67
N THR A 673 38.14 7.53 11.80
CA THR A 673 39.58 7.50 12.12
C THR A 673 40.16 6.15 11.76
#